data_AF-A0AAN6E0J8-F1
#
_entry.id   AF-A0AAN6E0J8-F1
#
_cell.length_a   1.000
_cell.length_b   1.000
_cell.length_c   1.000
_cell.angle_alpha   90.00
_cell.angle_beta   90.00
_cell.angle_gamma   90.00
#
_symmetry.space_group_name_H-M   'P 1'
#
loop_
_entity.id
_entity.type
_entity.pdbx_description
1 polymer ?
#
loop_
_entity_poly.entity_id
_entity_poly.type
_entity_poly.pdbx_seq_one_letter_code
_entity_poly.pdbx_strand_id
1 'polypeptide(L)'
;MATSSSTPQSRPRRAPRIQYAEVDSDSVDFSEIETRPQPPRRSRRQIPTYRESSDDDSDLQSDSSIEVQPQQGTKSRPRIQETASLASRKRKAAPLRKAAVGNSFSAYKRQKTGSSTLPRKQDAQVSIIIPPPPSGRAPPWQELPYHVLVSVMKHAAYPLYGQVSQPTASLPWLLSMSTLCRSFHEACMAALLHNPPLYPAWRAHGLIELLKQEPEDLMTDYRAKIHYLEIEVKQLLYKKAGISLMDLLTRTPLLQGLRLYSNYDDMQTSLWAQPAAQRRMNWSYPTEMFDHFDRENIFMLTFEWNGRFPNPKEALQTALSAHSRPAFSRLREVSFLNLTLPEKTTNDDVATARSLFTGALTDLVELKHLTLKNCGILDEVTAPLLPIGLEYLEVVQCSQLTSPALAQYLAAGGSTLRTMKLIGCQSLSLGFMAELKTLCPRLEDFVVDMFFIDPTSFADREPLFLALLPDGPPTWPASLVNLSLENIRHKVANEAHEFLESLVESSEQLPRLKRINIKMILKLAGWRDRAQLRKDWLPKLQEVFLNTDKPLDQWEKASKQSSQSSQRQSSRLATKGQSTAENTDDSDAGPAVVVQGRCDVVNLVISDQRPAQDQFREDDFLDDEPSDDEEWNGRDQQPRSSGYAW
;
A
#
# COMPACT_ATOMS: atom_id res chain seq x y z
N MET A 1 -11.49 27.30 -84.58
CA MET A 1 -12.94 27.03 -84.73
C MET A 1 -13.21 25.65 -84.18
N ALA A 2 -14.34 25.45 -83.46
CA ALA A 2 -14.93 24.15 -83.08
C ALA A 2 -14.07 23.21 -82.16
N THR A 3 -14.58 22.20 -81.45
CA THR A 3 -15.77 22.06 -80.55
C THR A 3 -15.65 20.70 -79.79
N SER A 4 -16.10 20.60 -78.52
CA SER A 4 -16.36 19.35 -77.75
C SER A 4 -15.14 18.42 -77.48
N SER A 5 -15.03 17.54 -76.45
CA SER A 5 -15.66 17.31 -75.12
C SER A 5 -14.69 16.39 -74.28
N SER A 6 -14.95 15.70 -73.15
CA SER A 6 -16.10 15.46 -72.26
C SER A 6 -15.65 14.95 -70.85
N THR A 7 -16.58 14.97 -69.87
CA THR A 7 -16.68 14.18 -68.61
C THR A 7 -15.48 13.50 -67.92
N PRO A 8 -15.29 13.78 -66.60
CA PRO A 8 -14.77 12.83 -65.60
C PRO A 8 -15.84 12.39 -64.56
N GLN A 9 -15.55 11.37 -63.75
CA GLN A 9 -16.47 10.71 -62.79
C GLN A 9 -16.44 11.29 -61.35
N SER A 10 -17.34 10.80 -60.48
CA SER A 10 -17.72 11.40 -59.18
C SER A 10 -17.11 10.74 -57.93
N ARG A 11 -17.28 11.41 -56.76
CA ARG A 11 -17.00 10.91 -55.40
C ARG A 11 -18.20 11.21 -54.47
N PRO A 12 -18.42 10.45 -53.37
CA PRO A 12 -19.64 10.51 -52.55
C PRO A 12 -19.72 11.72 -51.60
N ARG A 13 -20.95 12.01 -51.13
CA ARG A 13 -21.31 13.17 -50.29
C ARG A 13 -21.33 12.85 -48.78
N ARG A 14 -21.11 13.87 -47.94
CA ARG A 14 -21.55 13.91 -46.53
C ARG A 14 -22.93 14.59 -46.40
N ALA A 15 -23.67 14.26 -45.35
CA ALA A 15 -24.97 14.86 -44.99
C ALA A 15 -24.80 16.08 -44.04
N PRO A 16 -25.78 17.01 -43.96
CA PRO A 16 -25.60 18.33 -43.34
C PRO A 16 -25.96 18.40 -41.83
N ARG A 17 -25.53 19.49 -41.21
CA ARG A 17 -25.86 19.91 -39.83
C ARG A 17 -27.11 20.79 -39.85
N ILE A 18 -28.04 20.58 -38.91
CA ILE A 18 -29.29 21.35 -38.80
C ILE A 18 -29.04 22.65 -38.00
N GLN A 19 -29.60 23.75 -38.48
CA GLN A 19 -29.83 25.00 -37.73
C GLN A 19 -31.33 25.21 -37.57
N TYR A 20 -31.75 25.90 -36.52
CA TYR A 20 -33.12 26.39 -36.34
C TYR A 20 -33.14 27.91 -36.59
N ALA A 21 -34.25 28.41 -37.12
CA ALA A 21 -34.36 29.78 -37.62
C ALA A 21 -35.09 30.72 -36.64
N GLU A 22 -34.72 31.99 -36.70
CA GLU A 22 -35.46 33.12 -36.13
C GLU A 22 -36.60 33.53 -37.07
N VAL A 23 -37.72 33.99 -36.52
CA VAL A 23 -38.80 34.66 -37.26
C VAL A 23 -39.59 35.56 -36.31
N ASP A 24 -39.48 36.87 -36.51
CA ASP A 24 -40.34 37.88 -35.88
C ASP A 24 -41.67 38.02 -36.63
N SER A 25 -42.73 38.41 -35.91
CA SER A 25 -43.92 39.05 -36.50
C SER A 25 -44.72 39.80 -35.44
N ASP A 26 -45.15 41.02 -35.77
CA ASP A 26 -45.67 42.01 -34.81
C ASP A 26 -47.21 42.05 -34.62
N SER A 27 -47.59 42.65 -33.48
CA SER A 27 -48.80 43.45 -33.24
C SER A 27 -50.21 42.79 -33.20
N VAL A 28 -50.93 43.03 -32.10
CA VAL A 28 -52.24 43.75 -32.01
C VAL A 28 -52.48 44.18 -30.55
N ASP A 29 -53.46 45.06 -30.31
CA ASP A 29 -53.55 45.94 -29.12
C ASP A 29 -54.95 45.95 -28.45
N PHE A 30 -55.05 46.59 -27.27
CA PHE A 30 -56.21 47.14 -26.53
C PHE A 30 -56.91 46.40 -25.35
N SER A 31 -57.00 47.17 -24.25
CA SER A 31 -58.08 47.30 -23.23
C SER A 31 -58.38 46.17 -22.20
N GLU A 32 -57.68 46.23 -21.07
CA GLU A 32 -58.20 46.67 -19.74
C GLU A 32 -59.59 46.20 -19.24
N ILE A 33 -59.62 45.32 -18.22
CA ILE A 33 -60.70 45.20 -17.19
C ILE A 33 -60.06 44.89 -15.81
N GLU A 34 -60.59 45.53 -14.75
CA GLU A 34 -60.22 45.44 -13.32
C GLU A 34 -60.75 44.19 -12.57
N THR A 35 -60.33 43.74 -11.36
CA THR A 35 -59.20 44.02 -10.42
C THR A 35 -59.04 42.87 -9.37
N ARG A 36 -57.89 42.83 -8.66
CA ARG A 36 -57.67 42.26 -7.28
C ARG A 36 -57.66 40.71 -7.07
N PRO A 37 -57.03 40.16 -5.99
CA PRO A 37 -55.59 40.22 -5.68
C PRO A 37 -54.95 38.84 -5.29
N GLN A 38 -53.62 38.76 -5.14
CA GLN A 38 -52.87 37.54 -4.76
C GLN A 38 -52.86 37.20 -3.26
N PRO A 39 -52.46 35.96 -2.89
CA PRO A 39 -51.22 35.77 -2.11
C PRO A 39 -50.13 34.94 -2.83
N PRO A 40 -48.85 35.00 -2.39
CA PRO A 40 -47.69 34.68 -3.26
C PRO A 40 -47.13 33.25 -3.16
N ARG A 41 -46.48 32.81 -4.24
CA ARG A 41 -45.56 31.64 -4.28
C ARG A 41 -44.12 32.08 -3.97
N ARG A 42 -43.35 31.25 -3.24
CA ARG A 42 -41.87 31.32 -3.24
C ARG A 42 -41.29 30.38 -4.30
N SER A 43 -40.43 30.90 -5.16
CA SER A 43 -39.66 30.14 -6.16
C SER A 43 -38.25 29.81 -5.64
N ARG A 44 -37.63 28.79 -6.22
CA ARG A 44 -36.18 28.51 -6.05
C ARG A 44 -35.36 29.60 -6.75
N ARG A 45 -34.14 29.85 -6.26
CA ARG A 45 -33.06 30.52 -7.02
C ARG A 45 -31.85 29.61 -7.11
N GLN A 46 -31.11 29.70 -8.22
CA GLN A 46 -29.87 28.95 -8.47
C GLN A 46 -28.66 29.69 -7.90
N ILE A 47 -27.53 28.97 -7.83
CA ILE A 47 -26.22 29.48 -7.43
C ILE A 47 -25.54 30.10 -8.66
N PRO A 48 -24.98 31.32 -8.58
CA PRO A 48 -24.18 31.90 -9.64
C PRO A 48 -22.70 31.51 -9.51
N THR A 49 -22.09 31.03 -10.60
CA THR A 49 -20.63 31.00 -10.77
C THR A 49 -20.17 32.35 -11.33
N TYR A 50 -19.21 33.01 -10.68
CA TYR A 50 -18.58 34.21 -11.25
C TYR A 50 -17.28 33.86 -11.98
N ARG A 51 -16.88 34.73 -12.91
CA ARG A 51 -15.77 34.56 -13.85
C ARG A 51 -14.82 35.73 -13.67
N GLU A 52 -13.52 35.48 -13.70
CA GLU A 52 -12.49 36.51 -13.55
C GLU A 52 -12.66 37.66 -14.56
N SER A 53 -12.41 38.88 -14.09
CA SER A 53 -12.21 40.07 -14.92
C SER A 53 -11.16 40.95 -14.26
N SER A 54 -10.31 41.55 -15.09
CA SER A 54 -9.21 42.45 -14.69
C SER A 54 -9.70 43.90 -14.68
N ASP A 55 -9.17 44.74 -13.79
CA ASP A 55 -8.30 45.89 -14.14
C ASP A 55 -8.01 46.81 -12.93
N ASP A 56 -7.16 47.81 -13.21
CA ASP A 56 -6.18 48.51 -12.36
C ASP A 56 -6.63 49.46 -11.22
N ASP A 57 -5.59 49.90 -10.50
CA ASP A 57 -5.31 51.27 -10.00
C ASP A 57 -5.55 51.73 -8.52
N SER A 58 -4.45 52.31 -8.00
CA SER A 58 -4.30 53.36 -6.97
C SER A 58 -4.39 53.07 -5.45
N ASP A 59 -3.44 53.68 -4.72
CA ASP A 59 -3.22 53.60 -3.26
C ASP A 59 -4.21 54.41 -2.39
N LEU A 60 -4.27 54.08 -1.09
CA LEU A 60 -4.05 55.07 -0.01
C LEU A 60 -3.71 54.42 1.34
N GLN A 61 -3.19 55.22 2.27
CA GLN A 61 -2.58 54.78 3.55
C GLN A 61 -3.54 54.86 4.76
N SER A 62 -3.13 54.18 5.86
CA SER A 62 -3.15 54.67 7.27
C SER A 62 -3.97 53.90 8.32
N ASP A 63 -3.25 53.05 9.07
CA ASP A 63 -3.13 53.02 10.55
C ASP A 63 -4.35 52.83 11.51
N SER A 64 -4.00 52.46 12.74
CA SER A 64 -4.72 52.53 14.02
C SER A 64 -5.56 51.33 14.50
N SER A 65 -4.99 50.68 15.51
CA SER A 65 -5.52 49.68 16.45
C SER A 65 -6.81 50.07 17.17
N ILE A 66 -7.52 49.07 17.73
CA ILE A 66 -8.09 49.17 19.08
C ILE A 66 -8.33 47.79 19.72
N GLU A 67 -7.91 47.64 20.97
CA GLU A 67 -8.39 46.58 21.90
C GLU A 67 -9.50 47.17 22.78
N VAL A 68 -10.60 46.43 23.03
CA VAL A 68 -11.38 46.55 24.29
C VAL A 68 -12.03 45.21 24.64
N GLN A 69 -11.71 44.68 25.82
CA GLN A 69 -12.50 43.73 26.62
C GLN A 69 -13.09 44.48 27.85
N PRO A 70 -13.89 43.87 28.75
CA PRO A 70 -15.04 42.96 28.59
C PRO A 70 -16.25 43.43 29.46
N GLN A 71 -17.26 42.56 29.72
CA GLN A 71 -17.82 42.21 31.07
C GLN A 71 -19.35 41.96 31.17
N GLN A 72 -19.72 40.82 31.80
CA GLN A 72 -20.89 40.55 32.68
C GLN A 72 -22.33 40.73 32.12
N GLY A 73 -23.40 40.07 32.59
CA GLY A 73 -23.67 39.08 33.67
C GLY A 73 -25.16 39.13 34.10
N THR A 74 -25.83 38.23 34.84
CA THR A 74 -25.57 36.90 35.49
C THR A 74 -26.94 36.22 35.84
N LYS A 75 -26.97 34.95 36.32
CA LYS A 75 -28.07 34.26 37.09
C LYS A 75 -29.34 33.82 36.29
N SER A 76 -30.19 32.84 36.69
CA SER A 76 -30.11 31.73 37.68
C SER A 76 -31.18 30.63 37.44
N ARG A 77 -31.07 29.48 38.13
CA ARG A 77 -31.92 28.25 38.09
C ARG A 77 -33.18 28.35 39.02
N PRO A 78 -34.19 27.43 38.95
CA PRO A 78 -34.13 26.15 39.70
C PRO A 78 -34.80 24.91 39.01
N ARG A 79 -35.15 23.86 39.76
CA ARG A 79 -35.55 22.48 39.33
C ARG A 79 -36.68 21.95 40.24
N ILE A 80 -37.62 21.15 39.70
CA ILE A 80 -38.61 20.33 40.45
C ILE A 80 -38.67 18.89 39.82
N GLN A 81 -39.25 17.91 40.52
CA GLN A 81 -39.36 16.49 40.16
C GLN A 81 -40.80 15.93 40.34
N GLU A 82 -40.96 14.62 40.08
CA GLU A 82 -42.13 13.76 40.43
C GLU A 82 -43.38 13.93 39.54
N THR A 83 -44.28 12.94 39.37
CA THR A 83 -44.45 11.59 39.96
C THR A 83 -44.71 10.52 38.87
N ALA A 84 -44.82 9.23 39.24
CA ALA A 84 -45.11 8.10 38.33
C ALA A 84 -46.56 7.58 38.43
N SER A 85 -47.02 6.75 37.48
CA SER A 85 -47.82 5.51 37.76
C SER A 85 -48.27 4.71 36.51
N LEU A 86 -48.38 3.38 36.72
CA LEU A 86 -49.33 2.39 36.15
C LEU A 86 -49.74 2.50 34.66
N ALA A 87 -49.39 1.60 33.72
CA ALA A 87 -49.49 0.12 33.65
C ALA A 87 -50.90 -0.46 33.39
N SER A 88 -51.11 -1.03 32.19
CA SER A 88 -52.11 -2.09 31.92
C SER A 88 -51.77 -2.91 30.67
N ARG A 89 -52.08 -4.22 30.69
CA ARG A 89 -51.96 -5.16 29.57
C ARG A 89 -53.36 -5.69 29.19
N LYS A 90 -53.65 -5.87 27.89
CA LYS A 90 -54.43 -7.04 27.37
C LYS A 90 -54.31 -7.17 25.85
N ARG A 91 -54.77 -8.31 25.30
CA ARG A 91 -54.59 -8.78 23.90
C ARG A 91 -55.91 -9.39 23.36
N LYS A 92 -56.05 -9.46 22.03
CA LYS A 92 -57.07 -10.19 21.24
C LYS A 92 -58.50 -9.59 21.32
N ALA A 93 -59.40 -9.73 20.33
CA ALA A 93 -59.39 -10.45 19.04
C ALA A 93 -60.12 -9.64 17.93
N ALA A 94 -60.29 -10.19 16.72
CA ALA A 94 -60.91 -9.54 15.54
C ALA A 94 -62.25 -10.21 15.09
N PRO A 95 -63.08 -9.51 14.30
CA PRO A 95 -64.02 -10.12 13.35
C PRO A 95 -63.88 -9.57 11.90
N LEU A 96 -64.80 -9.95 10.99
CA LEU A 96 -64.64 -9.98 9.51
C LEU A 96 -65.34 -8.84 8.72
N ARG A 97 -64.75 -8.49 7.55
CA ARG A 97 -65.31 -8.18 6.18
C ARG A 97 -66.58 -7.27 6.06
N LYS A 98 -66.73 -6.38 5.06
CA LYS A 98 -66.51 -6.50 3.59
C LYS A 98 -66.30 -5.13 2.89
N ALA A 99 -65.73 -5.15 1.66
CA ALA A 99 -65.99 -4.37 0.41
C ALA A 99 -66.47 -2.88 0.45
N ALA A 100 -66.15 -1.97 -0.48
CA ALA A 100 -65.29 -1.89 -1.69
C ALA A 100 -64.77 -0.41 -1.80
N VAL A 101 -63.97 0.11 -2.75
CA VAL A 101 -63.85 0.02 -4.23
C VAL A 101 -62.39 0.35 -4.61
N GLY A 102 -61.90 0.04 -5.83
CA GLY A 102 -60.53 0.38 -6.25
C GLY A 102 -60.34 0.66 -7.74
N ASN A 103 -59.24 1.35 -8.05
CA ASN A 103 -58.49 1.53 -9.32
C ASN A 103 -57.57 2.77 -9.12
N SER A 104 -56.43 2.98 -9.77
CA SER A 104 -55.64 2.22 -10.78
C SER A 104 -54.15 2.46 -10.42
N PHE A 105 -53.12 1.69 -10.80
CA PHE A 105 -52.85 1.01 -12.07
C PHE A 105 -51.99 -0.25 -11.80
N SER A 106 -52.40 -1.44 -12.25
CA SER A 106 -51.55 -2.65 -12.19
C SER A 106 -51.80 -3.61 -13.37
N ALA A 107 -51.39 -3.16 -14.54
CA ALA A 107 -51.15 -3.96 -15.74
C ALA A 107 -49.83 -3.48 -16.36
N TYR A 108 -49.01 -4.29 -17.02
CA TYR A 108 -49.34 -5.54 -17.71
C TYR A 108 -48.49 -6.75 -17.29
N LYS A 109 -49.02 -7.94 -17.58
CA LYS A 109 -48.48 -9.25 -17.21
C LYS A 109 -47.88 -9.92 -18.45
N ARG A 110 -46.69 -10.54 -18.30
CA ARG A 110 -46.03 -11.51 -19.21
C ARG A 110 -46.51 -11.52 -20.68
N GLN A 111 -45.64 -11.09 -21.60
CA GLN A 111 -45.50 -11.78 -22.88
C GLN A 111 -44.22 -12.62 -22.89
N LYS A 112 -44.28 -13.77 -23.56
CA LYS A 112 -43.15 -14.69 -23.76
C LYS A 112 -42.99 -14.87 -25.27
N THR A 113 -42.10 -14.10 -25.88
CA THR A 113 -41.74 -14.19 -27.30
C THR A 113 -40.44 -14.98 -27.46
N GLY A 114 -40.25 -15.60 -28.63
CA GLY A 114 -39.20 -16.59 -28.87
C GLY A 114 -37.88 -16.01 -29.38
N SER A 115 -36.85 -16.86 -29.31
CA SER A 115 -35.53 -16.78 -29.96
C SER A 115 -35.37 -15.72 -31.06
N SER A 116 -34.53 -14.72 -30.80
CA SER A 116 -33.77 -14.00 -31.82
C SER A 116 -32.31 -13.95 -31.40
N THR A 117 -31.42 -14.49 -32.23
CA THR A 117 -29.98 -14.59 -31.93
C THR A 117 -29.25 -13.33 -32.37
N LEU A 118 -28.89 -12.48 -31.41
CA LEU A 118 -27.93 -11.38 -31.60
C LEU A 118 -26.84 -11.46 -30.53
N PRO A 119 -25.61 -10.99 -30.83
CA PRO A 119 -24.41 -11.55 -30.22
C PRO A 119 -24.22 -11.13 -28.76
N ARG A 120 -23.78 -12.11 -27.96
CA ARG A 120 -23.09 -11.91 -26.69
C ARG A 120 -21.92 -10.93 -26.94
N LYS A 121 -22.06 -9.68 -26.51
CA LYS A 121 -20.88 -8.87 -26.20
C LYS A 121 -20.08 -9.67 -25.19
N GLN A 122 -18.81 -9.89 -25.49
CA GLN A 122 -17.89 -10.45 -24.52
C GLN A 122 -17.74 -9.40 -23.41
N ASP A 123 -17.90 -9.83 -22.18
CA ASP A 123 -17.54 -9.04 -21.01
C ASP A 123 -16.08 -8.62 -21.19
N ALA A 124 -15.81 -7.32 -21.10
CA ALA A 124 -14.47 -6.80 -21.28
C ALA A 124 -13.64 -7.18 -20.04
N GLN A 125 -13.12 -8.41 -20.04
CA GLN A 125 -12.05 -8.78 -19.13
C GLN A 125 -10.97 -7.71 -19.26
N VAL A 126 -10.67 -7.03 -18.16
CA VAL A 126 -9.45 -6.23 -18.05
C VAL A 126 -8.29 -7.22 -18.04
N SER A 127 -7.94 -7.70 -19.25
CA SER A 127 -6.75 -8.46 -19.48
C SER A 127 -5.60 -7.54 -19.11
N ILE A 128 -5.02 -7.77 -17.93
CA ILE A 128 -3.72 -7.21 -17.56
C ILE A 128 -2.82 -7.46 -18.77
N ILE A 129 -2.43 -6.40 -19.46
CA ILE A 129 -1.51 -6.49 -20.59
C ILE A 129 -0.14 -6.75 -19.97
N ILE A 130 0.08 -8.00 -19.57
CA ILE A 130 1.39 -8.54 -19.25
C ILE A 130 2.21 -8.26 -20.51
N PRO A 131 3.24 -7.39 -20.45
CA PRO A 131 4.06 -7.15 -21.63
C PRO A 131 4.62 -8.49 -22.08
N PRO A 132 4.59 -8.81 -23.40
CA PRO A 132 5.05 -10.10 -23.87
C PRO A 132 6.47 -10.32 -23.35
N PRO A 133 6.78 -11.50 -22.76
CA PRO A 133 8.05 -11.71 -22.11
C PRO A 133 9.18 -11.38 -23.10
N PRO A 134 10.23 -10.65 -22.67
CA PRO A 134 11.36 -10.33 -23.55
C PRO A 134 11.85 -11.64 -24.16
N SER A 135 12.00 -11.67 -25.48
CA SER A 135 11.99 -12.88 -26.33
C SER A 135 13.15 -13.84 -26.06
N GLY A 136 13.07 -14.52 -24.92
CA GLY A 136 14.03 -15.48 -24.40
C GLY A 136 13.51 -16.90 -24.50
N ARG A 137 14.42 -17.87 -24.30
CA ARG A 137 14.07 -19.28 -24.22
C ARG A 137 13.08 -19.49 -23.07
N ALA A 138 12.00 -20.24 -23.34
CA ALA A 138 11.20 -20.82 -22.27
C ALA A 138 12.12 -21.62 -21.33
N PRO A 139 12.10 -21.39 -20.01
CA PRO A 139 12.84 -22.22 -19.07
C PRO A 139 12.47 -23.69 -19.24
N PRO A 140 13.40 -24.64 -18.97
CA PRO A 140 13.09 -26.06 -18.99
C PRO A 140 12.29 -26.45 -17.74
N TRP A 141 11.02 -26.01 -17.69
CA TRP A 141 10.11 -26.18 -16.55
C TRP A 141 9.95 -27.63 -16.08
N GLN A 142 10.16 -28.58 -16.98
CA GLN A 142 10.14 -30.03 -16.74
C GLN A 142 11.41 -30.55 -16.05
N GLU A 143 12.53 -29.83 -16.15
CA GLU A 143 13.84 -30.20 -15.60
C GLU A 143 14.17 -29.44 -14.29
N LEU A 144 13.41 -28.39 -13.96
CA LEU A 144 13.63 -27.59 -12.76
C LEU A 144 13.45 -28.43 -11.47
N PRO A 145 14.42 -28.40 -10.53
CA PRO A 145 14.29 -29.09 -9.25
C PRO A 145 13.07 -28.61 -8.45
N TYR A 146 12.44 -29.53 -7.72
CA TYR A 146 11.24 -29.26 -6.93
C TYR A 146 11.33 -28.01 -6.03
N HIS A 147 12.45 -27.82 -5.34
CA HIS A 147 12.65 -26.65 -4.47
C HIS A 147 12.71 -25.32 -5.25
N VAL A 148 13.22 -25.34 -6.49
CA VAL A 148 13.20 -24.16 -7.39
C VAL A 148 11.77 -23.86 -7.82
N LEU A 149 11.00 -24.88 -8.21
CA LEU A 149 9.58 -24.72 -8.54
C LEU A 149 8.78 -24.16 -7.35
N VAL A 150 8.96 -24.68 -6.13
CA VAL A 150 8.33 -24.13 -4.92
C VAL A 150 8.73 -22.68 -4.68
N SER A 151 10.02 -22.33 -4.84
CA SER A 151 10.49 -20.96 -4.69
C SER A 151 9.87 -19.99 -5.71
N VAL A 152 9.76 -20.42 -6.97
CA VAL A 152 9.09 -19.64 -8.03
C VAL A 152 7.59 -19.49 -7.75
N MET A 153 6.90 -20.56 -7.35
CA MET A 153 5.46 -20.50 -7.02
C MET A 153 5.18 -19.63 -5.80
N LYS A 154 6.04 -19.65 -4.77
CA LYS A 154 5.94 -18.71 -3.65
C LYS A 154 6.17 -17.26 -4.09
N HIS A 155 7.25 -16.98 -4.82
CA HIS A 155 7.57 -15.61 -5.25
C HIS A 155 6.53 -15.01 -6.21
N ALA A 156 5.93 -15.83 -7.08
CA ALA A 156 4.91 -15.39 -8.03
C ALA A 156 3.50 -15.25 -7.43
N ALA A 157 3.21 -15.91 -6.29
CA ALA A 157 1.87 -15.94 -5.72
C ALA A 157 1.67 -15.07 -4.47
N TYR A 158 2.70 -14.83 -3.66
CA TYR A 158 2.52 -14.05 -2.43
C TYR A 158 2.58 -12.53 -2.70
N PRO A 159 1.70 -11.73 -2.08
CA PRO A 159 0.70 -12.13 -1.08
C PRO A 159 -0.57 -12.73 -1.71
N LEU A 160 -1.15 -13.74 -1.04
CA LEU A 160 -2.38 -14.41 -1.50
C LEU A 160 -3.64 -13.54 -1.29
N TYR A 161 -3.60 -12.61 -0.33
CA TYR A 161 -4.60 -11.57 -0.11
C TYR A 161 -4.02 -10.17 -0.34
N GLY A 162 -4.87 -9.27 -0.84
CA GLY A 162 -4.63 -7.84 -0.78
C GLY A 162 -5.07 -7.26 0.55
N GLN A 163 -5.15 -5.94 0.62
CA GLN A 163 -5.70 -5.20 1.76
C GLN A 163 -7.09 -5.71 2.16
N VAL A 164 -7.43 -5.63 3.45
CA VAL A 164 -8.78 -5.97 3.96
C VAL A 164 -9.16 -7.44 3.67
N SER A 165 -8.17 -8.32 3.53
CA SER A 165 -8.32 -9.74 3.16
C SER A 165 -9.05 -9.97 1.83
N GLN A 166 -8.98 -9.03 0.87
CA GLN A 166 -9.52 -9.26 -0.48
C GLN A 166 -8.70 -10.32 -1.22
N PRO A 167 -9.33 -11.26 -1.96
CA PRO A 167 -8.60 -12.30 -2.68
C PRO A 167 -7.86 -11.72 -3.89
N THR A 168 -6.56 -12.02 -4.02
CA THR A 168 -5.80 -11.63 -5.22
C THR A 168 -6.01 -12.61 -6.39
N ALA A 169 -5.61 -12.20 -7.59
CA ALA A 169 -5.53 -13.08 -8.76
C ALA A 169 -4.53 -14.25 -8.56
N SER A 170 -3.60 -14.15 -7.60
CA SER A 170 -2.61 -15.19 -7.29
C SER A 170 -3.23 -16.51 -6.83
N LEU A 171 -4.37 -16.47 -6.12
CA LEU A 171 -5.05 -17.67 -5.63
C LEU A 171 -5.65 -18.51 -6.77
N PRO A 172 -6.53 -17.98 -7.66
CA PRO A 172 -6.99 -18.73 -8.83
C PRO A 172 -5.86 -19.03 -9.83
N TRP A 173 -4.80 -18.22 -9.89
CA TRP A 173 -3.60 -18.55 -10.65
C TRP A 173 -2.90 -19.81 -10.12
N LEU A 174 -2.57 -19.89 -8.82
CA LEU A 174 -1.97 -21.10 -8.22
C LEU A 174 -2.83 -22.34 -8.45
N LEU A 175 -4.15 -22.23 -8.25
CA LEU A 175 -5.08 -23.34 -8.46
C LEU A 175 -5.06 -23.78 -9.93
N SER A 176 -5.08 -22.85 -10.88
CA SER A 176 -4.98 -23.14 -12.32
C SER A 176 -3.64 -23.81 -12.69
N MET A 177 -2.52 -23.25 -12.23
CA MET A 177 -1.18 -23.80 -12.47
C MET A 177 -1.01 -25.21 -11.88
N SER A 178 -1.67 -25.50 -10.76
CA SER A 178 -1.67 -26.82 -10.12
C SER A 178 -2.33 -27.93 -10.95
N THR A 179 -3.05 -27.59 -12.03
CA THR A 179 -3.68 -28.57 -12.93
C THR A 179 -2.78 -29.01 -14.09
N LEU A 180 -1.67 -28.30 -14.36
CA LEU A 180 -0.86 -28.49 -15.58
C LEU A 180 -0.10 -29.83 -15.60
N CYS A 181 0.54 -30.19 -14.49
CA CYS A 181 1.26 -31.45 -14.32
C CYS A 181 1.55 -31.74 -12.84
N ARG A 182 1.98 -32.97 -12.53
CA ARG A 182 2.22 -33.41 -11.14
C ARG A 182 3.25 -32.56 -10.39
N SER A 183 4.39 -32.19 -11.00
CA SER A 183 5.41 -31.39 -10.33
C SER A 183 4.93 -29.96 -10.03
N PHE A 184 4.13 -29.38 -10.92
CA PHE A 184 3.47 -28.09 -10.68
C PHE A 184 2.39 -28.22 -9.62
N HIS A 185 1.61 -29.30 -9.60
CA HIS A 185 0.65 -29.57 -8.54
C HIS A 185 1.32 -29.61 -7.15
N GLU A 186 2.36 -30.43 -7.00
CA GLU A 186 3.10 -30.58 -5.74
C GLU A 186 3.80 -29.27 -5.31
N ALA A 187 4.25 -28.44 -6.26
CA ALA A 187 4.87 -27.14 -5.99
C ALA A 187 3.85 -26.05 -5.63
N CYS A 188 2.75 -25.93 -6.38
CA CYS A 188 1.66 -24.98 -6.11
C CYS A 188 0.97 -25.29 -4.78
N MET A 189 0.73 -26.58 -4.48
CA MET A 189 0.15 -26.96 -3.18
C MET A 189 1.12 -26.73 -2.01
N ALA A 190 2.44 -26.91 -2.20
CA ALA A 190 3.42 -26.55 -1.17
C ALA A 190 3.61 -25.03 -1.00
N ALA A 191 3.38 -24.23 -2.04
CA ALA A 191 3.31 -22.77 -1.92
C ALA A 191 2.02 -22.33 -1.19
N LEU A 192 0.87 -22.90 -1.54
CA LEU A 192 -0.44 -22.58 -0.97
C LEU A 192 -0.56 -22.99 0.50
N LEU A 193 -0.14 -24.21 0.86
CA LEU A 193 -0.28 -24.76 2.21
C LEU A 193 0.74 -24.18 3.21
N HIS A 194 1.76 -23.47 2.73
CA HIS A 194 2.79 -22.87 3.60
C HIS A 194 2.21 -21.83 4.56
N ASN A 195 1.27 -21.02 4.04
CA ASN A 195 0.47 -20.02 4.74
C ASN A 195 -0.96 -20.06 4.13
N PRO A 196 -1.82 -20.96 4.60
CA PRO A 196 -3.08 -21.30 3.93
C PRO A 196 -4.13 -20.18 4.01
N PRO A 197 -4.94 -19.96 2.96
CA PRO A 197 -5.91 -18.86 2.92
C PRO A 197 -7.15 -19.12 3.80
N LEU A 198 -7.11 -18.67 5.06
CA LEU A 198 -8.17 -18.91 6.06
C LEU A 198 -9.43 -18.03 5.89
N TYR A 199 -9.33 -16.86 5.26
CA TYR A 199 -10.44 -15.91 5.14
C TYR A 199 -11.25 -16.10 3.84
N PRO A 200 -12.60 -16.07 3.87
CA PRO A 200 -13.47 -15.94 5.04
C PRO A 200 -13.72 -17.29 5.75
N ALA A 201 -14.40 -17.25 6.90
CA ALA A 201 -14.49 -18.34 7.87
C ALA A 201 -14.83 -19.75 7.32
N TRP A 202 -15.58 -19.88 6.22
CA TRP A 202 -15.86 -21.19 5.63
C TRP A 202 -14.59 -21.92 5.16
N ARG A 203 -13.55 -21.19 4.71
CA ARG A 203 -12.24 -21.78 4.36
C ARG A 203 -11.51 -22.28 5.60
N ALA A 204 -11.50 -21.50 6.67
CA ALA A 204 -10.90 -21.90 7.94
C ALA A 204 -11.57 -23.16 8.52
N HIS A 205 -12.91 -23.25 8.48
CA HIS A 205 -13.65 -24.47 8.86
C HIS A 205 -13.34 -25.65 7.93
N GLY A 206 -13.32 -25.43 6.61
CA GLY A 206 -13.00 -26.47 5.63
C GLY A 206 -11.57 -27.02 5.78
N LEU A 207 -10.60 -26.15 6.07
CA LEU A 207 -9.23 -26.57 6.39
C LEU A 207 -9.17 -27.35 7.70
N ILE A 208 -9.81 -26.88 8.78
CA ILE A 208 -9.83 -27.59 10.06
C ILE A 208 -10.43 -28.99 9.91
N GLU A 209 -11.47 -29.15 9.07
CA GLU A 209 -12.07 -30.46 8.79
C GLU A 209 -11.16 -31.36 7.96
N LEU A 210 -10.44 -30.82 6.97
CA LEU A 210 -9.38 -31.53 6.25
C LEU A 210 -8.24 -31.98 7.20
N LEU A 211 -7.87 -31.12 8.17
CA LEU A 211 -6.88 -31.42 9.21
C LEU A 211 -7.43 -32.31 10.36
N LYS A 212 -8.71 -32.72 10.30
CA LYS A 212 -9.31 -33.72 11.21
C LYS A 212 -9.29 -35.14 10.65
N GLN A 213 -9.30 -35.30 9.33
CA GLN A 213 -9.25 -36.61 8.66
C GLN A 213 -7.96 -37.37 9.00
N GLU A 214 -8.02 -38.70 9.04
CA GLU A 214 -6.87 -39.52 9.44
C GLU A 214 -5.75 -39.44 8.39
N PRO A 215 -4.45 -39.51 8.78
CA PRO A 215 -3.35 -39.40 7.82
C PRO A 215 -3.41 -40.44 6.68
N GLU A 216 -4.05 -41.57 6.93
CA GLU A 216 -4.15 -42.72 6.02
C GLU A 216 -5.19 -42.51 4.90
N ASP A 217 -6.23 -41.70 5.15
CA ASP A 217 -7.24 -41.30 4.14
C ASP A 217 -6.71 -40.20 3.19
N LEU A 218 -5.62 -39.51 3.57
CA LEU A 218 -5.16 -38.29 2.92
C LEU A 218 -4.02 -38.55 1.93
N MET A 219 -4.21 -38.11 0.68
CA MET A 219 -3.19 -38.16 -0.40
C MET A 219 -1.91 -37.31 -0.13
N THR A 220 -1.83 -36.66 1.02
CA THR A 220 -0.76 -35.74 1.43
C THR A 220 -0.90 -35.48 2.92
N ASP A 221 0.20 -35.43 3.67
CA ASP A 221 0.18 -34.79 4.98
C ASP A 221 0.07 -33.27 4.80
N TYR A 222 -1.12 -32.73 5.06
CA TYR A 222 -1.40 -31.30 5.06
C TYR A 222 -0.89 -30.60 6.33
N ARG A 223 -0.80 -31.31 7.46
CA ARG A 223 -0.35 -30.78 8.76
C ARG A 223 1.13 -30.43 8.72
N ALA A 224 1.94 -31.27 8.09
CA ALA A 224 3.38 -31.06 7.89
C ALA A 224 3.74 -30.02 6.80
N LYS A 225 2.76 -29.38 6.16
CA LYS A 225 3.01 -28.32 5.14
C LYS A 225 2.76 -26.90 5.66
N ILE A 226 2.03 -26.75 6.77
CA ILE A 226 1.67 -25.45 7.36
C ILE A 226 2.80 -24.98 8.29
N HIS A 227 3.39 -23.84 7.95
CA HIS A 227 4.48 -23.22 8.72
C HIS A 227 4.15 -21.79 9.17
N TYR A 228 3.24 -21.11 8.49
CA TYR A 228 2.78 -19.78 8.85
C TYR A 228 1.26 -19.75 8.88
N LEU A 229 0.68 -18.89 9.72
CA LEU A 229 -0.75 -18.66 9.79
C LEU A 229 -1.04 -17.16 9.92
N GLU A 230 -1.81 -16.60 9.01
CA GLU A 230 -2.40 -15.26 9.11
C GLU A 230 -3.89 -15.37 9.43
N ILE A 231 -4.32 -14.81 10.57
CA ILE A 231 -5.69 -14.96 11.09
C ILE A 231 -6.33 -13.59 11.36
N GLU A 232 -7.42 -13.27 10.64
CA GLU A 232 -8.24 -12.07 10.89
C GLU A 232 -9.07 -12.29 12.18
N VAL A 233 -8.69 -11.62 13.26
CA VAL A 233 -9.20 -11.95 14.62
C VAL A 233 -10.69 -11.62 14.77
N LYS A 234 -11.18 -10.53 14.16
CA LYS A 234 -12.56 -10.07 14.34
C LYS A 234 -13.57 -11.02 13.71
N GLN A 235 -13.24 -11.59 12.56
CA GLN A 235 -14.12 -12.42 11.74
C GLN A 235 -13.90 -13.91 12.02
N LEU A 236 -12.65 -14.34 12.25
CA LEU A 236 -12.30 -15.75 12.44
C LEU A 236 -12.21 -16.18 13.91
N LEU A 237 -11.94 -15.29 14.88
CA LEU A 237 -11.76 -15.67 16.30
C LEU A 237 -12.77 -15.05 17.27
N TYR A 238 -13.32 -13.87 16.96
CA TYR A 238 -14.25 -13.14 17.86
C TYR A 238 -15.73 -13.29 17.49
N LYS A 239 -16.07 -13.44 16.20
CA LYS A 239 -17.46 -13.72 15.78
C LYS A 239 -17.85 -15.17 16.06
N LYS A 240 -19.12 -15.39 16.41
CA LYS A 240 -19.71 -16.73 16.67
C LYS A 240 -19.64 -17.73 15.51
N ALA A 241 -19.40 -17.26 14.28
CA ALA A 241 -19.22 -18.10 13.09
C ALA A 241 -17.74 -18.43 12.80
N GLY A 242 -16.82 -17.93 13.64
CA GLY A 242 -15.39 -18.20 13.55
C GLY A 242 -15.01 -19.62 13.98
N ILE A 243 -13.69 -19.83 14.10
CA ILE A 243 -13.05 -21.10 14.46
C ILE A 243 -12.54 -21.07 15.90
N SER A 244 -12.26 -22.25 16.46
CA SER A 244 -11.40 -22.34 17.66
C SER A 244 -9.93 -22.22 17.25
N LEU A 245 -9.22 -21.25 17.80
CA LEU A 245 -7.77 -21.10 17.58
C LEU A 245 -7.01 -22.38 17.97
N MET A 246 -7.38 -23.00 19.10
CA MET A 246 -6.71 -24.20 19.60
C MET A 246 -6.98 -25.44 18.73
N ASP A 247 -8.15 -25.55 18.11
CA ASP A 247 -8.47 -26.65 17.16
C ASP A 247 -7.70 -26.51 15.83
N LEU A 248 -7.19 -25.31 15.50
CA LEU A 248 -6.24 -25.11 14.41
C LEU A 248 -4.79 -25.39 14.86
N LEU A 249 -4.35 -24.77 15.96
CA LEU A 249 -2.94 -24.85 16.42
C LEU A 249 -2.51 -26.26 16.85
N THR A 250 -3.43 -27.06 17.40
CA THR A 250 -3.19 -28.49 17.70
C THR A 250 -2.98 -29.36 16.46
N ARG A 251 -3.21 -28.81 15.26
CA ARG A 251 -3.10 -29.52 13.97
C ARG A 251 -1.97 -28.98 13.09
N THR A 252 -1.20 -27.99 13.56
CA THR A 252 -0.09 -27.36 12.84
C THR A 252 1.22 -27.51 13.62
N PRO A 253 1.79 -28.73 13.74
CA PRO A 253 2.94 -29.00 14.62
C PRO A 253 4.26 -28.38 14.11
N LEU A 254 4.34 -27.98 12.84
CA LEU A 254 5.53 -27.36 12.25
C LEU A 254 5.41 -25.83 12.10
N LEU A 255 4.49 -25.20 12.85
CA LEU A 255 4.29 -23.76 12.85
C LEU A 255 5.56 -23.01 13.30
N GLN A 256 5.93 -21.99 12.53
CA GLN A 256 7.12 -21.15 12.73
C GLN A 256 6.78 -19.66 12.73
N GLY A 257 5.58 -19.27 12.32
CA GLY A 257 5.12 -17.90 12.50
C GLY A 257 3.60 -17.75 12.60
N LEU A 258 3.16 -16.82 13.45
CA LEU A 258 1.76 -16.52 13.66
C LEU A 258 1.52 -15.00 13.58
N ARG A 259 0.59 -14.61 12.71
CA ARG A 259 0.15 -13.22 12.57
C ARG A 259 -1.34 -13.12 12.88
N LEU A 260 -1.67 -12.41 13.95
CA LEU A 260 -3.04 -12.12 14.34
C LEU A 260 -3.35 -10.66 13.96
N TYR A 261 -4.15 -10.46 12.92
CA TYR A 261 -4.36 -9.15 12.29
C TYR A 261 -5.84 -8.73 12.30
N SER A 262 -6.08 -7.44 12.08
CA SER A 262 -7.41 -6.89 11.78
C SER A 262 -7.41 -6.36 10.36
N ASN A 263 -8.52 -6.56 9.63
CA ASN A 263 -8.75 -5.89 8.34
C ASN A 263 -8.63 -4.35 8.41
N TYR A 264 -8.72 -3.77 9.61
CA TYR A 264 -8.58 -2.32 9.83
C TYR A 264 -7.15 -1.83 10.02
N ASP A 265 -6.16 -2.73 10.09
CA ASP A 265 -4.74 -2.34 10.20
C ASP A 265 -4.16 -1.89 8.85
N ASP A 266 -4.76 -2.32 7.74
CA ASP A 266 -4.47 -1.85 6.38
C ASP A 266 -5.15 -0.50 6.07
N MET A 267 -6.27 -0.18 6.73
CA MET A 267 -7.16 0.95 6.40
C MET A 267 -6.73 2.29 7.04
N GLN A 268 -5.47 2.67 6.84
CA GLN A 268 -4.79 3.69 7.65
C GLN A 268 -5.35 5.12 7.55
N THR A 269 -6.03 5.50 6.46
CA THR A 269 -6.73 6.79 6.31
C THR A 269 -8.17 6.79 6.83
N SER A 270 -8.76 5.64 7.14
CA SER A 270 -10.15 5.60 7.62
C SER A 270 -10.23 5.99 9.09
N LEU A 271 -10.87 7.13 9.39
CA LEU A 271 -11.24 7.58 10.76
C LEU A 271 -11.69 6.43 11.67
N TRP A 272 -12.67 5.67 11.18
CA TRP A 272 -13.38 4.61 11.87
C TRP A 272 -12.61 3.27 11.90
N ALA A 273 -11.51 3.18 11.14
CA ALA A 273 -10.54 2.09 11.22
C ALA A 273 -9.46 2.32 12.29
N GLN A 274 -9.28 3.55 12.79
CA GLN A 274 -8.27 3.85 13.81
C GLN A 274 -8.57 3.12 15.13
N PRO A 275 -7.55 2.56 15.83
CA PRO A 275 -7.77 1.86 17.11
C PRO A 275 -8.53 2.70 18.15
N ALA A 276 -8.28 4.02 18.20
CA ALA A 276 -8.95 4.94 19.13
C ALA A 276 -10.44 5.20 18.80
N ALA A 277 -10.85 5.02 17.54
CA ALA A 277 -12.24 5.21 17.11
C ALA A 277 -13.12 3.96 17.28
N GLN A 278 -12.50 2.80 17.50
CA GLN A 278 -13.21 1.53 17.56
C GLN A 278 -13.71 1.19 18.96
N ARG A 279 -14.88 0.53 19.03
CA ARG A 279 -15.32 -0.12 20.27
C ARG A 279 -14.30 -1.21 20.61
N ARG A 280 -13.79 -1.20 21.84
CA ARG A 280 -12.87 -2.23 22.34
C ARG A 280 -13.43 -3.62 22.04
N MET A 281 -12.59 -4.48 21.47
CA MET A 281 -12.91 -5.88 21.28
C MET A 281 -12.52 -6.63 22.55
N ASN A 282 -13.44 -7.38 23.16
CA ASN A 282 -13.11 -8.17 24.34
C ASN A 282 -12.41 -9.47 23.90
N TRP A 283 -11.19 -9.33 23.39
CA TRP A 283 -10.33 -10.42 22.94
C TRP A 283 -8.88 -10.11 23.33
N SER A 284 -8.23 -11.05 23.98
CA SER A 284 -6.81 -11.00 24.34
C SER A 284 -6.12 -12.29 23.89
N TYR A 285 -4.79 -12.25 23.82
CA TYR A 285 -3.97 -13.40 23.42
C TYR A 285 -4.14 -14.56 24.41
N PRO A 286 -4.68 -15.73 24.01
CA PRO A 286 -4.95 -16.82 24.96
C PRO A 286 -3.66 -17.40 25.54
N THR A 287 -3.58 -17.57 26.86
CA THR A 287 -2.40 -18.19 27.51
C THR A 287 -2.19 -19.63 27.06
N GLU A 288 -3.29 -20.35 26.85
CA GLU A 288 -3.33 -21.73 26.35
C GLU A 288 -2.55 -21.93 25.04
N MET A 289 -2.46 -20.90 24.19
CA MET A 289 -1.68 -20.92 22.96
C MET A 289 -0.18 -21.04 23.23
N PHE A 290 0.34 -20.23 24.17
CA PHE A 290 1.75 -20.27 24.54
C PHE A 290 2.08 -21.56 25.32
N ASP A 291 1.14 -22.02 26.16
CA ASP A 291 1.26 -23.28 26.90
C ASP A 291 1.26 -24.52 25.97
N HIS A 292 0.55 -24.43 24.83
CA HIS A 292 0.60 -25.42 23.76
C HIS A 292 1.92 -25.38 22.99
N PHE A 293 2.43 -24.19 22.65
CA PHE A 293 3.72 -24.07 21.95
C PHE A 293 4.88 -24.65 22.76
N ASP A 294 4.98 -24.35 24.05
CA ASP A 294 6.04 -24.94 24.90
C ASP A 294 5.87 -26.46 25.07
N ARG A 295 4.62 -26.97 25.19
CA ARG A 295 4.36 -28.41 25.36
C ARG A 295 4.77 -29.21 24.13
N GLU A 296 4.36 -28.77 22.95
CA GLU A 296 4.64 -29.44 21.68
C GLU A 296 6.01 -29.06 21.08
N ASN A 297 6.82 -28.27 21.81
CA ASN A 297 8.15 -27.79 21.41
C ASN A 297 8.14 -27.03 20.06
N ILE A 298 7.12 -26.19 19.87
CA ILE A 298 6.93 -25.37 18.68
C ILE A 298 7.68 -24.05 18.86
N PHE A 299 8.67 -23.79 18.00
CA PHE A 299 9.52 -22.59 18.07
C PHE A 299 9.08 -21.53 17.06
N MET A 300 8.63 -20.38 17.55
CA MET A 300 8.32 -19.21 16.73
C MET A 300 9.61 -18.56 16.21
N LEU A 301 9.70 -18.42 14.89
CA LEU A 301 10.67 -17.61 14.18
C LEU A 301 10.13 -16.19 13.92
N THR A 302 8.81 -16.04 13.71
CA THR A 302 8.15 -14.74 13.47
C THR A 302 6.87 -14.56 14.28
N PHE A 303 6.58 -13.34 14.77
CA PHE A 303 5.34 -13.05 15.51
C PHE A 303 4.91 -11.58 15.39
N GLU A 304 3.59 -11.32 15.40
CA GLU A 304 3.00 -9.97 15.37
C GLU A 304 2.15 -9.65 16.61
N TRP A 305 2.61 -8.68 17.40
CA TRP A 305 1.92 -8.12 18.56
C TRP A 305 1.11 -6.89 18.17
N ASN A 306 -0.20 -6.92 18.41
CA ASN A 306 -1.12 -5.87 17.99
C ASN A 306 -1.92 -5.30 19.18
N GLY A 307 -1.63 -4.05 19.52
CA GLY A 307 -2.28 -3.31 20.61
C GLY A 307 -3.77 -3.04 20.40
N ARG A 308 -4.32 -3.33 19.20
CA ARG A 308 -5.75 -3.15 18.88
C ARG A 308 -6.66 -4.09 19.66
N PHE A 309 -6.27 -5.36 19.87
CA PHE A 309 -7.22 -6.35 20.40
C PHE A 309 -7.45 -6.19 21.91
N PRO A 310 -6.46 -6.43 22.81
CA PRO A 310 -6.65 -6.17 24.23
C PRO A 310 -6.57 -4.66 24.54
N ASN A 311 -5.37 -4.10 24.36
CA ASN A 311 -4.92 -2.70 24.47
C ASN A 311 -3.37 -2.70 24.41
N PRO A 312 -2.69 -1.56 24.18
CA PRO A 312 -1.23 -1.51 24.11
C PRO A 312 -0.50 -2.02 25.37
N LYS A 313 -1.01 -1.70 26.58
CA LYS A 313 -0.35 -2.06 27.85
C LYS A 313 -0.40 -3.56 28.10
N GLU A 314 -1.56 -4.18 27.89
CA GLU A 314 -1.78 -5.62 28.03
C GLU A 314 -1.09 -6.43 26.92
N ALA A 315 -1.05 -5.91 25.68
CA ALA A 315 -0.25 -6.51 24.61
C ALA A 315 1.25 -6.53 24.96
N LEU A 316 1.78 -5.43 25.53
CA LEU A 316 3.17 -5.35 25.99
C LEU A 316 3.45 -6.25 27.20
N GLN A 317 2.53 -6.36 28.16
CA GLN A 317 2.64 -7.32 29.29
C GLN A 317 2.64 -8.77 28.78
N THR A 318 1.84 -9.07 27.77
CA THR A 318 1.80 -10.40 27.16
C THR A 318 3.09 -10.68 26.36
N ALA A 319 3.59 -9.70 25.60
CA ALA A 319 4.85 -9.84 24.87
C ALA A 319 6.03 -10.12 25.80
N LEU A 320 6.17 -9.35 26.89
CA LEU A 320 7.20 -9.56 27.91
C LEU A 320 7.13 -10.97 28.53
N SER A 321 5.92 -11.42 28.91
CA SER A 321 5.75 -12.76 29.50
C SER A 321 5.91 -13.89 28.49
N ALA A 322 5.60 -13.68 27.21
CA ALA A 322 5.75 -14.68 26.16
C ALA A 322 7.20 -14.82 25.67
N HIS A 323 7.94 -13.72 25.52
CA HIS A 323 9.29 -13.74 24.96
C HIS A 323 10.32 -14.43 25.87
N SER A 324 10.07 -14.48 27.18
CA SER A 324 10.88 -15.27 28.13
C SER A 324 10.63 -16.79 28.07
N ARG A 325 9.70 -17.27 27.23
CA ARG A 325 9.31 -18.69 27.13
C ARG A 325 10.14 -19.45 26.07
N PRO A 326 10.40 -20.76 26.25
CA PRO A 326 11.14 -21.58 25.29
C PRO A 326 10.65 -21.46 23.83
N ALA A 327 9.34 -21.40 23.60
CA ALA A 327 8.75 -21.22 22.27
C ALA A 327 9.22 -19.98 21.52
N PHE A 328 9.66 -18.92 22.20
CA PHE A 328 10.12 -17.65 21.59
C PHE A 328 11.65 -17.48 21.61
N SER A 329 12.40 -18.45 22.15
CA SER A 329 13.88 -18.42 22.22
C SER A 329 14.61 -18.31 20.88
N ARG A 330 13.91 -18.58 19.76
CA ARG A 330 14.44 -18.59 18.39
C ARG A 330 13.80 -17.53 17.48
N LEU A 331 13.13 -16.55 18.08
CA LEU A 331 12.39 -15.50 17.40
C LEU A 331 13.35 -14.53 16.69
N ARG A 332 13.21 -14.43 15.37
CA ARG A 332 14.10 -13.68 14.47
C ARG A 332 13.44 -12.44 13.86
N GLU A 333 12.11 -12.42 13.82
CA GLU A 333 11.32 -11.34 13.24
C GLU A 333 10.17 -10.98 14.18
N VAL A 334 10.08 -9.72 14.60
CA VAL A 334 8.99 -9.22 15.45
C VAL A 334 8.36 -7.98 14.86
N SER A 335 7.05 -8.05 14.68
CA SER A 335 6.20 -6.87 14.46
C SER A 335 5.55 -6.43 15.77
N PHE A 336 5.65 -5.15 16.10
CA PHE A 336 4.72 -4.48 17.01
C PHE A 336 3.85 -3.49 16.23
N LEU A 337 2.56 -3.51 16.52
CA LEU A 337 1.52 -2.80 15.78
C LEU A 337 0.55 -2.13 16.76
N ASN A 338 0.14 -0.89 16.47
CA ASN A 338 -0.83 -0.10 17.25
C ASN A 338 -0.45 0.14 18.72
N LEU A 339 0.84 0.23 19.07
CA LEU A 339 1.30 0.53 20.43
C LEU A 339 1.28 2.04 20.74
N THR A 340 0.13 2.69 20.56
CA THR A 340 -0.09 4.11 20.86
C THR A 340 -1.02 4.24 22.07
N LEU A 341 -0.53 4.82 23.16
CA LEU A 341 -1.30 5.05 24.38
C LEU A 341 -2.35 6.17 24.17
N PRO A 342 -3.50 6.14 24.87
CA PRO A 342 -4.47 7.24 24.83
C PRO A 342 -3.87 8.56 25.35
N GLU A 343 -4.32 9.69 24.80
CA GLU A 343 -3.85 11.05 25.18
C GLU A 343 -3.93 11.37 26.68
N LYS A 344 -4.87 10.73 27.40
CA LYS A 344 -5.16 10.98 28.82
C LYS A 344 -4.52 9.96 29.76
N THR A 345 -3.37 9.41 29.36
CA THR A 345 -2.61 8.42 30.12
C THR A 345 -1.70 9.13 31.14
N THR A 346 -1.45 8.51 32.31
CA THR A 346 -0.58 9.10 33.34
C THR A 346 0.90 8.96 32.96
N ASN A 347 1.77 9.83 33.51
CA ASN A 347 3.22 9.71 33.31
C ASN A 347 3.75 8.35 33.81
N ASP A 348 3.17 7.82 34.90
CA ASP A 348 3.54 6.53 35.48
C ASP A 348 3.12 5.36 34.57
N ASP A 349 1.95 5.45 33.92
CA ASP A 349 1.50 4.50 32.90
C ASP A 349 2.39 4.55 31.64
N VAL A 350 2.82 5.73 31.21
CA VAL A 350 3.78 5.88 30.09
C VAL A 350 5.12 5.26 30.46
N ALA A 351 5.67 5.56 31.64
CA ALA A 351 6.90 4.95 32.13
C ALA A 351 6.79 3.42 32.25
N THR A 352 5.65 2.93 32.74
CA THR A 352 5.35 1.48 32.78
C THR A 352 5.35 0.88 31.38
N ALA A 353 4.68 1.50 30.41
CA ALA A 353 4.63 1.01 29.03
C ALA A 353 6.01 1.02 28.35
N ARG A 354 6.85 2.04 28.58
CA ARG A 354 8.23 2.09 28.10
C ARG A 354 9.07 0.94 28.67
N SER A 355 8.94 0.69 29.98
CA SER A 355 9.63 -0.42 30.66
C SER A 355 9.16 -1.80 30.18
N LEU A 356 7.89 -1.96 29.83
CA LEU A 356 7.36 -3.20 29.26
C LEU A 356 7.85 -3.42 27.82
N PHE A 357 7.91 -2.36 27.00
CA PHE A 357 8.39 -2.42 25.62
C PHE A 357 9.89 -2.77 25.54
N THR A 358 10.73 -2.08 26.33
CA THR A 358 12.17 -2.37 26.40
C THR A 358 12.45 -3.75 27.00
N GLY A 359 11.73 -4.13 28.07
CA GLY A 359 11.79 -5.48 28.63
C GLY A 359 11.42 -6.56 27.61
N ALA A 360 10.32 -6.38 26.86
CA ALA A 360 9.88 -7.34 25.83
C ALA A 360 10.87 -7.48 24.65
N LEU A 361 11.82 -6.56 24.48
CA LEU A 361 12.90 -6.67 23.48
C LEU A 361 14.20 -7.25 24.05
N THR A 362 14.33 -7.35 25.38
CA THR A 362 15.60 -7.70 26.05
C THR A 362 15.99 -9.17 25.89
N ASP A 363 15.02 -10.09 25.96
CA ASP A 363 15.28 -11.54 25.92
C ASP A 363 15.49 -12.10 24.47
N LEU A 364 15.31 -11.26 23.44
CA LEU A 364 15.22 -11.68 22.04
C LEU A 364 16.61 -11.81 21.35
N VAL A 365 17.44 -12.71 21.85
CA VAL A 365 18.86 -12.84 21.43
C VAL A 365 19.11 -13.28 19.98
N GLU A 366 18.12 -13.86 19.27
CA GLU A 366 18.21 -14.20 17.84
C GLU A 366 17.57 -13.13 16.91
N LEU A 367 17.06 -12.01 17.44
CA LEU A 367 16.31 -11.02 16.66
C LEU A 367 17.17 -10.35 15.57
N LYS A 368 16.65 -10.35 14.34
CA LYS A 368 17.29 -9.74 13.16
C LYS A 368 16.40 -8.72 12.45
N HIS A 369 15.08 -8.88 12.53
CA HIS A 369 14.11 -8.01 11.88
C HIS A 369 13.16 -7.44 12.93
N LEU A 370 13.11 -6.12 13.04
CA LEU A 370 12.17 -5.40 13.89
C LEU A 370 11.28 -4.50 13.05
N THR A 371 9.97 -4.60 13.25
CA THR A 371 8.97 -3.81 12.54
C THR A 371 8.04 -3.12 13.55
N LEU A 372 7.97 -1.79 13.49
CA LEU A 372 7.21 -0.95 14.43
C LEU A 372 6.19 -0.11 13.66
N LYS A 373 4.90 -0.43 13.80
CA LYS A 373 3.79 0.14 13.01
C LYS A 373 2.80 0.86 13.91
N ASN A 374 2.55 2.16 13.69
CA ASN A 374 1.67 2.98 14.54
C ASN A 374 1.98 2.79 16.05
N CYS A 375 3.26 2.88 16.41
CA CYS A 375 3.76 2.66 17.76
C CYS A 375 4.22 3.97 18.40
N GLY A 376 3.28 4.72 18.97
CA GLY A 376 3.56 5.95 19.71
C GLY A 376 4.41 5.76 20.98
N ILE A 377 4.69 4.52 21.39
CA ILE A 377 5.67 4.19 22.44
C ILE A 377 7.13 4.30 21.98
N LEU A 378 7.39 4.41 20.66
CA LEU A 378 8.72 4.62 20.09
C LEU A 378 9.05 6.12 20.10
N ASP A 379 9.87 6.54 21.07
CA ASP A 379 10.15 7.93 21.39
C ASP A 379 11.62 8.15 21.77
N GLU A 380 11.97 9.35 22.24
CA GLU A 380 13.34 9.74 22.59
C GLU A 380 13.95 8.95 23.77
N VAL A 381 13.13 8.24 24.54
CA VAL A 381 13.58 7.39 25.65
C VAL A 381 13.71 5.92 25.21
N THR A 382 12.82 5.44 24.34
CA THR A 382 12.79 4.03 23.93
C THR A 382 13.54 3.71 22.65
N ALA A 383 13.64 4.65 21.70
CA ALA A 383 14.38 4.40 20.45
C ALA A 383 15.87 4.11 20.68
N PRO A 384 16.61 4.84 21.56
CA PRO A 384 17.99 4.49 21.90
C PRO A 384 18.17 3.14 22.62
N LEU A 385 17.06 2.51 23.06
CA LEU A 385 17.03 1.24 23.78
C LEU A 385 16.53 0.07 22.93
N LEU A 386 16.42 0.26 21.60
CA LEU A 386 16.14 -0.84 20.67
C LEU A 386 17.33 -1.83 20.62
N PRO A 387 17.06 -3.13 20.35
CA PRO A 387 18.09 -4.16 20.37
C PRO A 387 19.12 -3.96 19.26
N ILE A 388 20.40 -4.12 19.62
CA ILE A 388 21.53 -4.10 18.68
C ILE A 388 21.62 -5.42 17.91
N GLY A 389 22.28 -5.41 16.75
CA GLY A 389 22.49 -6.61 15.93
C GLY A 389 21.42 -6.87 14.86
N LEU A 390 20.38 -6.02 14.78
CA LEU A 390 19.37 -6.06 13.73
C LEU A 390 20.03 -5.94 12.34
N GLU A 391 19.51 -6.72 11.38
CA GLU A 391 19.81 -6.61 9.95
C GLU A 391 18.73 -5.81 9.21
N TYR A 392 17.51 -5.73 9.77
CA TYR A 392 16.36 -5.04 9.19
C TYR A 392 15.59 -4.23 10.26
N LEU A 393 15.31 -2.97 9.95
CA LEU A 393 14.47 -2.08 10.73
C LEU A 393 13.41 -1.43 9.84
N GLU A 394 12.13 -1.61 10.17
CA GLU A 394 10.99 -0.94 9.52
C GLU A 394 10.20 -0.15 10.55
N VAL A 395 10.10 1.16 10.37
CA VAL A 395 9.29 2.05 11.21
C VAL A 395 8.24 2.73 10.34
N VAL A 396 6.97 2.53 10.69
CA VAL A 396 5.80 3.07 9.97
C VAL A 396 4.93 3.85 10.95
N GLN A 397 4.61 5.10 10.63
CA GLN A 397 3.66 5.96 11.36
C GLN A 397 3.96 6.12 12.87
N CYS A 398 5.22 5.98 13.29
CA CYS A 398 5.62 6.23 14.66
C CYS A 398 5.84 7.73 14.87
N SER A 399 4.76 8.44 15.21
CA SER A 399 4.72 9.90 15.28
C SER A 399 5.60 10.53 16.37
N GLN A 400 6.10 9.74 17.33
CA GLN A 400 6.98 10.22 18.41
C GLN A 400 8.48 9.98 18.15
N LEU A 401 8.85 9.32 17.06
CA LEU A 401 10.26 9.11 16.70
C LEU A 401 10.85 10.40 16.11
N THR A 402 11.98 10.85 16.66
CA THR A 402 12.73 12.04 16.21
C THR A 402 14.09 11.65 15.61
N SER A 403 14.66 12.53 14.78
CA SER A 403 15.97 12.27 14.16
C SER A 403 17.11 12.08 15.16
N PRO A 404 17.21 12.84 16.28
CA PRO A 404 18.26 12.61 17.28
C PRO A 404 18.12 11.26 17.98
N ALA A 405 16.89 10.86 18.32
CA ALA A 405 16.61 9.58 18.96
C ALA A 405 16.97 8.39 18.07
N LEU A 406 16.65 8.48 16.77
CA LEU A 406 17.07 7.48 15.79
C LEU A 406 18.60 7.47 15.61
N ALA A 407 19.25 8.63 15.49
CA ALA A 407 20.71 8.73 15.36
C ALA A 407 21.44 8.10 16.56
N GLN A 408 20.96 8.33 17.78
CA GLN A 408 21.51 7.75 19.00
C GLN A 408 21.40 6.22 19.01
N TYR A 409 20.31 5.64 18.52
CA TYR A 409 20.22 4.19 18.29
C TYR A 409 21.19 3.72 17.22
N LEU A 410 21.23 4.38 16.05
CA LEU A 410 22.06 3.97 14.93
C LEU A 410 23.56 4.00 15.27
N ALA A 411 24.00 4.90 16.17
CA ALA A 411 25.37 4.94 16.68
C ALA A 411 25.80 3.65 17.43
N ALA A 412 24.85 2.87 17.95
CA ALA A 412 25.10 1.58 18.61
C ALA A 412 24.67 0.38 17.75
N GLY A 413 23.47 0.41 17.17
CA GLY A 413 22.86 -0.70 16.43
C GLY A 413 22.95 -0.62 14.89
N GLY A 414 23.34 0.53 14.32
CA GLY A 414 23.32 0.74 12.86
C GLY A 414 24.36 -0.06 12.08
N SER A 415 25.46 -0.46 12.72
CA SER A 415 26.58 -1.15 12.08
C SER A 415 26.24 -2.52 11.45
N THR A 416 25.13 -3.14 11.84
CA THR A 416 24.64 -4.42 11.30
C THR A 416 23.47 -4.26 10.32
N LEU A 417 22.82 -3.09 10.26
CA LEU A 417 21.64 -2.89 9.41
C LEU A 417 22.00 -2.97 7.92
N ARG A 418 21.23 -3.81 7.21
CA ARG A 418 21.20 -3.88 5.74
C ARG A 418 19.99 -3.16 5.18
N THR A 419 18.84 -3.22 5.86
CA THR A 419 17.60 -2.60 5.39
C THR A 419 17.05 -1.65 6.45
N MET A 420 16.79 -0.41 6.05
CA MET A 420 16.13 0.60 6.88
C MET A 420 14.96 1.22 6.10
N LYS A 421 13.75 1.08 6.64
CA LYS A 421 12.51 1.63 6.07
C LYS A 421 11.87 2.60 7.05
N LEU A 422 11.63 3.84 6.62
CA LEU A 422 11.12 4.94 7.45
C LEU A 422 9.92 5.60 6.74
N ILE A 423 8.70 5.26 7.16
CA ILE A 423 7.47 5.57 6.42
C ILE A 423 6.52 6.39 7.30
N GLY A 424 6.13 7.58 6.84
CA GLY A 424 5.08 8.41 7.46
C GLY A 424 5.32 8.85 8.91
N CYS A 425 6.57 8.93 9.35
CA CYS A 425 6.93 9.32 10.72
C CYS A 425 6.97 10.85 10.86
N GLN A 426 5.86 11.46 11.32
CA GLN A 426 5.63 12.91 11.25
C GLN A 426 6.65 13.81 11.97
N SER A 427 7.34 13.29 13.00
CA SER A 427 8.37 14.01 13.78
C SER A 427 9.81 13.67 13.37
N LEU A 428 9.98 12.76 12.40
CA LEU A 428 11.28 12.30 11.95
C LEU A 428 11.78 13.15 10.78
N SER A 429 12.67 14.11 11.05
CA SER A 429 13.54 14.65 10.00
C SER A 429 14.60 13.62 9.60
N LEU A 430 15.32 13.90 8.51
CA LEU A 430 16.39 13.05 7.99
C LEU A 430 17.78 13.58 8.37
N GLY A 431 17.89 14.36 9.45
CA GLY A 431 19.14 15.01 9.87
C GLY A 431 20.30 14.04 10.13
N PHE A 432 19.99 12.79 10.52
CA PHE A 432 20.98 11.72 10.65
C PHE A 432 21.67 11.35 9.32
N MET A 433 21.16 11.79 8.16
CA MET A 433 21.75 11.47 6.86
C MET A 433 23.14 12.08 6.62
N ALA A 434 23.55 13.13 7.35
CA ALA A 434 24.94 13.62 7.33
C ALA A 434 25.94 12.52 7.75
N GLU A 435 25.53 11.62 8.65
CA GLU A 435 26.37 10.57 9.23
C GLU A 435 25.94 9.16 8.80
N LEU A 436 25.02 9.02 7.85
CA LEU A 436 24.47 7.70 7.44
C LEU A 436 25.56 6.72 6.98
N LYS A 437 26.65 7.20 6.37
CA LYS A 437 27.82 6.39 5.99
C LYS A 437 28.60 5.83 7.19
N THR A 438 28.66 6.54 8.31
CA THR A 438 29.39 6.11 9.52
C THR A 438 28.49 5.34 10.48
N LEU A 439 27.21 5.72 10.58
CA LEU A 439 26.18 5.05 11.38
C LEU A 439 25.78 3.68 10.79
N CYS A 440 25.55 3.62 9.47
CA CYS A 440 25.04 2.43 8.78
C CYS A 440 25.96 1.96 7.63
N PRO A 441 27.24 1.62 7.89
CA PRO A 441 28.24 1.28 6.86
C PRO A 441 27.97 -0.03 6.09
N ARG A 442 26.90 -0.75 6.42
CA ARG A 442 26.46 -1.99 5.74
C ARG A 442 25.08 -1.89 5.10
N LEU A 443 24.47 -0.70 5.05
CA LEU A 443 23.14 -0.51 4.49
C LEU A 443 23.12 -0.85 2.98
N GLU A 444 22.24 -1.75 2.59
CA GLU A 444 22.00 -2.23 1.23
C GLU A 444 20.69 -1.63 0.67
N ASP A 445 19.64 -1.54 1.49
CA ASP A 445 18.34 -0.93 1.19
C ASP A 445 18.06 0.26 2.10
N PHE A 446 17.87 1.45 1.52
CA PHE A 446 17.35 2.62 2.23
C PHE A 446 16.04 3.09 1.59
N VAL A 447 14.94 3.03 2.36
CA VAL A 447 13.60 3.43 1.92
C VAL A 447 13.04 4.46 2.87
N VAL A 448 12.65 5.62 2.35
CA VAL A 448 11.98 6.69 3.10
C VAL A 448 10.71 7.09 2.35
N ASP A 449 9.62 7.30 3.09
CA ASP A 449 8.41 7.96 2.60
C ASP A 449 7.96 9.03 3.61
N MET A 450 7.92 10.30 3.17
CA MET A 450 7.54 11.46 3.98
C MET A 450 6.08 11.90 3.77
N PHE A 451 5.19 10.98 3.38
CA PHE A 451 3.74 11.16 3.35
C PHE A 451 3.13 10.93 4.74
N PHE A 452 2.46 11.94 5.30
CA PHE A 452 1.93 11.93 6.67
C PHE A 452 0.41 11.80 6.64
N ILE A 453 -0.06 10.55 6.56
CA ILE A 453 -1.48 10.19 6.59
C ILE A 453 -2.20 10.89 7.75
N ASP A 454 -3.23 11.67 7.40
CA ASP A 454 -4.23 12.12 8.36
C ASP A 454 -5.47 11.22 8.26
N PRO A 455 -5.83 10.45 9.29
CA PRO A 455 -7.11 9.74 9.30
C PRO A 455 -8.31 10.68 9.28
N THR A 456 -8.18 11.96 9.66
CA THR A 456 -9.29 12.92 9.77
C THR A 456 -9.47 13.80 8.54
N SER A 457 -8.64 13.67 7.51
CA SER A 457 -8.58 14.61 6.38
C SER A 457 -8.04 13.95 5.12
N PHE A 458 -8.59 14.29 3.96
CA PHE A 458 -7.99 13.95 2.66
C PHE A 458 -6.68 14.74 2.39
N ALA A 459 -6.32 15.69 3.26
CA ALA A 459 -5.07 16.43 3.20
C ALA A 459 -3.99 15.83 4.12
N ASP A 460 -2.92 15.34 3.50
CA ASP A 460 -1.63 14.99 4.09
C ASP A 460 -1.10 16.06 5.07
N ARG A 461 -0.70 15.66 6.29
CA ARG A 461 -0.33 16.57 7.40
C ARG A 461 0.93 17.39 7.10
N GLU A 462 1.18 18.44 7.87
CA GLU A 462 2.49 19.11 7.88
C GLU A 462 3.48 18.41 8.83
N PRO A 463 4.79 18.41 8.52
CA PRO A 463 5.81 17.84 9.40
C PRO A 463 5.88 18.58 10.74
N LEU A 464 6.35 17.89 11.77
CA LEU A 464 6.59 18.46 13.10
C LEU A 464 8.05 18.93 13.29
N PHE A 465 8.82 19.02 12.20
CA PHE A 465 10.21 19.48 12.16
C PHE A 465 10.38 20.71 11.25
N LEU A 466 11.37 21.56 11.55
CA LEU A 466 11.63 22.80 10.80
C LEU A 466 12.46 22.57 9.52
N ALA A 467 13.38 21.61 9.52
CA ALA A 467 14.22 21.24 8.38
C ALA A 467 14.13 19.73 8.15
N LEU A 468 14.08 19.31 6.87
CA LEU A 468 13.98 17.90 6.50
C LEU A 468 15.36 17.24 6.36
N LEU A 469 16.29 17.91 5.68
CA LEU A 469 17.64 17.42 5.45
C LEU A 469 18.62 17.85 6.56
N PRO A 470 19.79 17.20 6.67
CA PRO A 470 20.91 17.63 7.52
C PRO A 470 21.40 19.06 7.24
N ASP A 471 22.09 19.62 8.23
CA ASP A 471 22.96 20.79 8.08
C ASP A 471 24.27 20.40 7.35
N GLY A 472 24.18 20.17 6.04
CA GLY A 472 25.28 19.72 5.18
C GLY A 472 24.87 18.58 4.22
N PRO A 473 25.76 18.11 3.35
CA PRO A 473 25.44 17.05 2.41
C PRO A 473 25.25 15.69 3.12
N PRO A 474 24.27 14.86 2.69
CA PRO A 474 24.13 13.48 3.17
C PRO A 474 25.33 12.62 2.76
N THR A 475 25.74 11.69 3.62
CA THR A 475 26.83 10.74 3.33
C THR A 475 26.31 9.33 3.08
N TRP A 476 26.75 8.72 1.98
CA TRP A 476 26.19 7.45 1.49
C TRP A 476 27.14 6.26 1.74
N PRO A 477 26.66 5.12 2.25
CA PRO A 477 27.48 3.93 2.47
C PRO A 477 27.74 3.16 1.16
N ALA A 478 28.98 2.73 0.94
CA ALA A 478 29.40 2.04 -0.30
C ALA A 478 28.78 0.64 -0.51
N SER A 479 28.05 0.14 0.48
CA SER A 479 27.22 -1.07 0.42
C SER A 479 25.89 -0.86 -0.31
N LEU A 480 25.42 0.39 -0.46
CA LEU A 480 24.07 0.73 -0.88
C LEU A 480 23.73 0.18 -2.28
N VAL A 481 22.62 -0.54 -2.37
CA VAL A 481 22.08 -1.18 -3.57
C VAL A 481 20.80 -0.48 -4.04
N ASN A 482 19.96 -0.04 -3.11
CA ASN A 482 18.65 0.52 -3.40
C ASN A 482 18.40 1.78 -2.56
N LEU A 483 18.17 2.89 -3.25
CA LEU A 483 17.80 4.18 -2.68
C LEU A 483 16.40 4.56 -3.16
N SER A 484 15.41 4.54 -2.26
CA SER A 484 14.04 4.97 -2.54
C SER A 484 13.61 6.05 -1.56
N LEU A 485 13.43 7.27 -2.05
CA LEU A 485 13.17 8.46 -1.26
C LEU A 485 11.91 9.16 -1.79
N GLU A 486 10.79 8.91 -1.13
CA GLU A 486 9.47 9.34 -1.60
C GLU A 486 8.84 10.45 -0.77
N ASN A 487 8.10 11.30 -1.48
CA ASN A 487 7.31 12.41 -0.97
C ASN A 487 8.14 13.43 -0.15
N ILE A 488 9.47 13.46 -0.37
CA ILE A 488 10.42 14.37 0.30
C ILE A 488 10.04 15.82 0.00
N ARG A 489 9.85 16.61 1.06
CA ARG A 489 9.38 18.00 0.97
C ARG A 489 10.53 18.98 1.15
N HIS A 490 10.96 19.60 0.06
CA HIS A 490 11.83 20.77 0.15
C HIS A 490 10.98 22.05 0.13
N LYS A 491 11.47 23.10 0.78
CA LYS A 491 10.88 24.43 0.74
C LYS A 491 11.25 25.14 -0.56
N VAL A 492 12.51 25.05 -0.97
CA VAL A 492 13.11 25.83 -2.07
C VAL A 492 13.84 24.92 -3.05
N ALA A 493 13.95 25.35 -4.31
CA ALA A 493 14.67 24.62 -5.37
C ALA A 493 16.15 24.36 -5.04
N ASN A 494 16.82 25.26 -4.32
CA ASN A 494 18.25 25.14 -3.98
C ASN A 494 18.54 23.94 -3.07
N GLU A 495 17.71 23.73 -2.03
CA GLU A 495 17.78 22.57 -1.13
C GLU A 495 17.70 21.23 -1.88
N ALA A 496 16.99 21.21 -3.01
CA ALA A 496 16.87 20.04 -3.90
C ALA A 496 18.04 19.93 -4.88
N HIS A 497 18.68 21.05 -5.24
CA HIS A 497 19.90 21.08 -6.07
C HIS A 497 21.08 20.49 -5.30
N GLU A 498 21.38 21.05 -4.12
CA GLU A 498 22.46 20.62 -3.22
C GLU A 498 22.33 19.13 -2.84
N PHE A 499 21.10 18.67 -2.59
CA PHE A 499 20.80 17.27 -2.34
C PHE A 499 21.17 16.35 -3.53
N LEU A 500 20.72 16.68 -4.75
CA LEU A 500 20.98 15.88 -5.94
C LEU A 500 22.46 15.94 -6.37
N GLU A 501 23.12 17.07 -6.13
CA GLU A 501 24.55 17.27 -6.35
C GLU A 501 25.39 16.37 -5.44
N SER A 502 25.11 16.35 -4.14
CA SER A 502 25.83 15.47 -3.18
C SER A 502 25.74 13.97 -3.51
N LEU A 503 24.65 13.54 -4.16
CA LEU A 503 24.49 12.16 -4.63
C LEU A 503 25.38 11.91 -5.85
N VAL A 504 25.42 12.83 -6.82
CA VAL A 504 26.27 12.74 -8.03
C VAL A 504 27.75 12.80 -7.66
N GLU A 505 28.17 13.68 -6.77
CA GLU A 505 29.55 13.73 -6.24
C GLU A 505 29.95 12.42 -5.54
N SER A 506 29.00 11.74 -4.91
CA SER A 506 29.21 10.46 -4.23
C SER A 506 29.21 9.24 -5.16
N SER A 507 28.98 9.41 -6.47
CA SER A 507 28.77 8.32 -7.43
C SER A 507 29.89 7.28 -7.46
N GLU A 508 31.16 7.70 -7.46
CA GLU A 508 32.33 6.79 -7.43
C GLU A 508 32.37 5.93 -6.16
N GLN A 509 31.81 6.43 -5.06
CA GLN A 509 31.76 5.76 -3.76
C GLN A 509 30.56 4.82 -3.62
N LEU A 510 29.71 4.70 -4.65
CA LEU A 510 28.49 3.91 -4.68
C LEU A 510 28.54 2.74 -5.67
N PRO A 511 29.56 1.84 -5.59
CA PRO A 511 29.83 0.85 -6.63
C PRO A 511 28.77 -0.25 -6.76
N ARG A 512 27.87 -0.38 -5.78
CA ARG A 512 26.80 -1.39 -5.74
C ARG A 512 25.41 -0.86 -6.07
N LEU A 513 25.26 0.46 -6.28
CA LEU A 513 23.95 1.07 -6.44
C LEU A 513 23.27 0.55 -7.71
N LYS A 514 22.06 0.00 -7.54
CA LYS A 514 21.25 -0.63 -8.59
C LYS A 514 19.93 0.06 -8.85
N ARG A 515 19.35 0.72 -7.86
CA ARG A 515 18.08 1.45 -7.98
C ARG A 515 18.17 2.82 -7.31
N ILE A 516 17.80 3.85 -8.06
CA ILE A 516 17.52 5.20 -7.56
C ILE A 516 16.06 5.51 -7.88
N ASN A 517 15.28 5.84 -6.85
CA ASN A 517 13.90 6.34 -6.97
C ASN A 517 13.76 7.57 -6.06
N ILE A 518 13.71 8.75 -6.64
CA ILE A 518 13.60 10.02 -5.90
C ILE A 518 12.31 10.73 -6.33
N LYS A 519 11.43 11.02 -5.37
CA LYS A 519 10.16 11.70 -5.59
C LYS A 519 10.03 12.84 -4.59
N MET A 520 10.21 14.06 -5.08
CA MET A 520 10.26 15.29 -4.29
C MET A 520 9.08 16.22 -4.58
N ILE A 521 8.62 16.91 -3.53
CA ILE A 521 7.52 17.87 -3.55
C ILE A 521 8.09 19.25 -3.23
N LEU A 522 8.08 20.17 -4.20
CA LEU A 522 8.61 21.53 -4.04
C LEU A 522 7.45 22.52 -3.86
N LYS A 523 7.09 22.83 -2.60
CA LYS A 523 5.87 23.58 -2.28
C LYS A 523 5.87 25.04 -2.72
N LEU A 524 7.00 25.75 -2.59
CA LEU A 524 7.08 27.18 -2.88
C LEU A 524 7.68 27.49 -4.27
N ALA A 525 8.31 26.51 -4.90
CA ALA A 525 8.85 26.65 -6.25
C ALA A 525 7.72 26.72 -7.29
N GLY A 526 7.88 27.54 -8.33
CA GLY A 526 6.96 27.63 -9.45
C GLY A 526 6.98 26.37 -10.32
N TRP A 527 5.93 26.20 -11.15
CA TRP A 527 5.87 25.05 -12.07
C TRP A 527 7.01 25.06 -13.10
N ARG A 528 7.49 26.26 -13.47
CA ARG A 528 8.66 26.44 -14.34
C ARG A 528 9.93 25.93 -13.68
N ASP A 529 10.18 26.32 -12.43
CA ASP A 529 11.34 25.91 -11.65
C ASP A 529 11.35 24.39 -11.45
N ARG A 530 10.19 23.81 -11.11
CA ARG A 530 9.99 22.35 -11.02
C ARG A 530 10.25 21.62 -12.35
N ALA A 531 9.83 22.19 -13.48
CA ALA A 531 10.07 21.63 -14.80
C ALA A 531 11.55 21.75 -15.21
N GLN A 532 12.19 22.87 -14.90
CA GLN A 532 13.60 23.15 -15.20
C GLN A 532 14.51 22.26 -14.35
N LEU A 533 14.28 22.15 -13.04
CA LEU A 533 15.05 21.27 -12.15
C LEU A 533 14.94 19.80 -12.59
N ARG A 534 13.76 19.35 -13.06
CA ARG A 534 13.58 18.00 -13.63
C ARG A 534 14.36 17.84 -14.95
N LYS A 535 14.30 18.84 -15.83
CA LYS A 535 15.00 18.85 -17.13
C LYS A 535 16.53 18.84 -16.96
N ASP A 536 17.04 19.50 -15.93
CA ASP A 536 18.48 19.62 -15.70
C ASP A 536 19.06 18.42 -14.92
N TRP A 537 18.29 17.83 -13.98
CA TRP A 537 18.77 16.73 -13.13
C TRP A 537 18.45 15.33 -13.62
N LEU A 538 17.31 15.08 -14.29
CA LEU A 538 17.02 13.72 -14.77
C LEU A 538 18.07 13.22 -15.79
N PRO A 539 18.53 14.03 -16.77
CA PRO A 539 19.62 13.62 -17.66
C PRO A 539 20.94 13.40 -16.92
N LYS A 540 21.34 14.29 -16.00
CA LYS A 540 22.56 14.14 -15.19
C LYS A 540 22.55 12.82 -14.39
N LEU A 541 21.45 12.52 -13.71
CA LEU A 541 21.33 11.26 -12.94
C LEU A 541 21.36 10.04 -13.86
N GLN A 542 20.78 10.12 -15.06
CA GLN A 542 20.84 9.04 -16.04
C GLN A 542 22.25 8.87 -16.61
N GLU A 543 22.94 9.95 -16.97
CA GLU A 543 24.32 9.93 -17.46
C GLU A 543 25.31 9.36 -16.43
N VAL A 544 25.19 9.78 -15.16
CA VAL A 544 26.09 9.34 -14.09
C VAL A 544 25.80 7.91 -13.62
N PHE A 545 24.52 7.55 -13.45
CA PHE A 545 24.14 6.29 -12.79
C PHE A 545 23.48 5.23 -13.67
N LEU A 546 22.74 5.58 -14.73
CA LEU A 546 21.96 4.58 -15.47
C LEU A 546 22.90 3.69 -16.28
N ASN A 547 22.76 2.38 -16.10
CA ASN A 547 23.45 1.41 -16.91
C ASN A 547 22.90 1.43 -18.35
N THR A 548 23.68 2.02 -19.26
CA THR A 548 23.34 2.12 -20.69
C THR A 548 23.94 1.01 -21.53
N ASP A 549 24.71 0.08 -20.94
CA ASP A 549 25.07 -1.16 -21.61
C ASP A 549 23.79 -1.91 -22.00
N LYS A 550 23.73 -2.37 -23.26
CA LYS A 550 22.71 -3.35 -23.66
C LYS A 550 22.81 -4.54 -22.70
N PRO A 551 21.69 -5.06 -22.16
CA PRO A 551 21.72 -6.16 -21.20
C PRO A 551 22.50 -7.32 -21.83
N LEU A 552 23.69 -7.58 -21.29
CA LEU A 552 24.58 -8.58 -21.87
C LEU A 552 23.92 -9.94 -21.75
N ASP A 553 23.73 -10.64 -22.88
CA ASP A 553 23.42 -12.06 -22.92
C ASP A 553 24.62 -12.87 -22.39
N GLN A 554 24.81 -12.84 -21.07
CA GLN A 554 25.97 -13.45 -20.40
C GLN A 554 26.02 -14.98 -20.61
N TRP A 555 24.89 -15.59 -20.96
CA TRP A 555 24.78 -17.01 -21.34
C TRP A 555 25.47 -17.34 -22.69
N GLU A 556 25.53 -16.40 -23.64
CA GLU A 556 26.18 -16.65 -24.94
C GLU A 556 27.69 -16.88 -24.79
N LYS A 557 28.35 -16.12 -23.92
CA LYS A 557 29.81 -16.19 -23.72
C LYS A 557 30.22 -17.53 -23.09
N ALA A 558 29.43 -18.06 -22.15
CA ALA A 558 29.65 -19.39 -21.57
C ALA A 558 29.49 -20.51 -22.62
N SER A 559 28.44 -20.45 -23.44
CA SER A 559 28.17 -21.44 -24.51
C SER A 559 29.31 -21.53 -25.54
N LYS A 560 29.87 -20.37 -25.93
CA LYS A 560 30.97 -20.28 -26.90
C LYS A 560 32.35 -20.69 -26.34
N GLN A 561 32.52 -20.78 -25.02
CA GLN A 561 33.77 -21.25 -24.39
C GLN A 561 33.82 -22.78 -24.18
N SER A 562 32.68 -23.44 -23.97
CA SER A 562 32.64 -24.91 -23.84
C SER A 562 32.93 -25.67 -25.14
N SER A 563 32.78 -25.01 -26.30
CA SER A 563 32.82 -25.61 -27.63
C SER A 563 34.18 -25.54 -28.34
N GLN A 564 35.22 -24.98 -27.71
CA GLN A 564 36.58 -24.90 -28.28
C GLN A 564 37.64 -25.62 -27.41
N SER A 565 37.44 -26.91 -27.15
CA SER A 565 38.44 -27.76 -26.45
C SER A 565 38.65 -29.14 -27.10
N SER A 566 38.60 -29.23 -28.43
CA SER A 566 39.05 -30.43 -29.14
C SER A 566 39.66 -30.16 -30.52
N GLN A 567 40.57 -31.06 -30.93
CA GLN A 567 41.16 -31.24 -32.26
C GLN A 567 42.08 -30.12 -32.84
N ARG A 568 43.33 -30.22 -32.39
CA ARG A 568 44.57 -30.34 -33.21
C ARG A 568 45.19 -29.09 -33.86
N GLN A 569 46.46 -28.92 -33.51
CA GLN A 569 47.46 -28.07 -34.16
C GLN A 569 47.67 -28.40 -35.63
N SER A 570 47.93 -27.38 -36.46
CA SER A 570 48.71 -27.50 -37.69
C SER A 570 49.42 -26.17 -37.96
N SER A 571 50.75 -26.19 -38.05
CA SER A 571 51.59 -24.99 -38.13
C SER A 571 51.95 -24.63 -39.57
N ARG A 572 51.66 -23.40 -40.02
CA ARG A 572 52.34 -22.75 -41.15
C ARG A 572 52.55 -21.27 -40.88
N LEU A 573 53.73 -20.76 -41.28
CA LEU A 573 54.12 -19.36 -41.13
C LEU A 573 53.56 -18.51 -42.28
N ALA A 574 53.23 -17.25 -41.99
CA ALA A 574 53.14 -16.18 -42.99
C ALA A 574 53.50 -14.84 -42.33
N THR A 575 54.51 -14.14 -42.85
CA THR A 575 55.00 -12.87 -42.30
C THR A 575 54.61 -11.69 -43.18
N LYS A 576 53.82 -10.75 -42.65
CA LYS A 576 53.71 -9.30 -42.99
C LYS A 576 52.53 -8.70 -42.19
N GLY A 577 52.49 -7.40 -41.89
CA GLY A 577 53.48 -6.37 -42.19
C GLY A 577 53.19 -5.06 -41.43
N GLN A 578 54.17 -4.15 -41.46
CA GLN A 578 54.16 -2.86 -40.78
C GLN A 578 53.25 -1.84 -41.48
N SER A 579 52.52 -1.02 -40.72
CA SER A 579 52.06 0.30 -41.15
C SER A 579 51.82 1.21 -39.95
N THR A 580 52.70 2.20 -39.76
CA THR A 580 52.54 3.31 -38.83
C THR A 580 51.58 4.35 -39.40
N ALA A 581 50.75 4.95 -38.55
CA ALA A 581 50.11 6.24 -38.82
C ALA A 581 50.02 7.00 -37.49
N GLU A 582 50.74 8.11 -37.40
CA GLU A 582 50.61 9.06 -36.30
C GLU A 582 49.36 9.92 -36.52
N ASN A 583 48.71 10.33 -35.43
CA ASN A 583 47.82 11.49 -35.42
C ASN A 583 47.79 12.02 -33.98
N THR A 584 48.63 13.01 -33.72
CA THR A 584 48.42 13.96 -32.62
C THR A 584 47.32 14.92 -33.02
N ASP A 585 46.29 15.07 -32.19
CA ASP A 585 45.68 16.37 -32.00
C ASP A 585 45.36 16.54 -30.51
N ASP A 586 45.43 17.77 -30.02
CA ASP A 586 45.48 18.10 -28.61
C ASP A 586 44.26 18.97 -28.23
N SER A 587 43.53 18.59 -27.19
CA SER A 587 42.32 19.30 -26.77
C SER A 587 42.02 19.04 -25.31
N ASP A 588 42.40 20.03 -24.51
CA ASP A 588 42.09 20.21 -23.10
C ASP A 588 40.65 19.81 -22.75
N ALA A 589 40.54 18.74 -21.95
CA ALA A 589 39.31 18.32 -21.30
C ALA A 589 39.60 18.19 -19.80
N GLY A 590 38.94 19.02 -18.99
CA GLY A 590 38.89 18.84 -17.54
C GLY A 590 38.43 17.43 -17.17
N PRO A 591 38.81 16.91 -16.00
CA PRO A 591 38.69 15.49 -15.66
C PRO A 591 37.26 15.00 -15.88
N ALA A 592 37.08 14.17 -16.91
CA ALA A 592 35.79 13.60 -17.25
C ALA A 592 35.27 12.80 -16.06
N VAL A 593 34.14 13.24 -15.48
CA VAL A 593 33.45 12.55 -14.39
C VAL A 593 33.28 11.10 -14.81
N VAL A 594 33.80 10.17 -14.02
CA VAL A 594 33.96 8.77 -14.44
C VAL A 594 32.57 8.15 -14.57
N VAL A 595 32.05 8.09 -15.80
CA VAL A 595 30.72 7.57 -16.12
C VAL A 595 30.61 6.12 -15.65
N GLN A 596 29.80 5.91 -14.62
CA GLN A 596 29.64 4.63 -13.94
C GLN A 596 28.17 4.20 -13.98
N GLY A 597 27.69 3.92 -15.19
CA GLY A 597 26.38 3.32 -15.44
C GLY A 597 26.23 1.97 -14.71
N ARG A 598 25.73 2.02 -13.48
CA ARG A 598 25.62 0.88 -12.55
C ARG A 598 24.16 0.52 -12.26
N CYS A 599 23.27 1.51 -12.22
CA CYS A 599 21.87 1.38 -11.88
C CYS A 599 21.03 0.80 -13.02
N ASP A 600 20.22 -0.21 -12.71
CA ASP A 600 19.27 -0.79 -13.65
C ASP A 600 17.95 0.02 -13.69
N VAL A 601 17.72 0.88 -12.69
CA VAL A 601 16.60 1.84 -12.61
C VAL A 601 17.07 3.18 -12.03
N VAL A 602 16.79 4.28 -12.74
CA VAL A 602 16.96 5.67 -12.26
C VAL A 602 15.67 6.44 -12.52
N ASN A 603 14.98 6.86 -11.46
CA ASN A 603 13.73 7.62 -11.51
C ASN A 603 13.83 8.92 -10.70
N LEU A 604 13.42 10.05 -11.29
CA LEU A 604 13.30 11.35 -10.63
C LEU A 604 11.93 11.98 -10.94
N VAL A 605 11.11 12.10 -9.90
CA VAL A 605 9.79 12.75 -9.94
C VAL A 605 9.85 14.04 -9.12
N ILE A 606 9.35 15.13 -9.70
CA ILE A 606 9.28 16.44 -9.05
C ILE A 606 7.86 16.99 -9.24
N SER A 607 7.13 17.24 -8.15
CA SER A 607 5.74 17.75 -8.16
C SER A 607 5.53 18.92 -7.22
N ASP A 608 4.38 19.60 -7.37
CA ASP A 608 3.66 20.33 -6.31
C ASP A 608 2.57 19.47 -5.67
N GLN A 609 1.91 18.64 -6.49
CA GLN A 609 0.89 17.70 -6.05
C GLN A 609 1.45 16.80 -4.95
N ARG A 610 0.85 16.91 -3.76
CA ARG A 610 0.85 15.86 -2.73
C ARG A 610 0.18 14.62 -3.34
N PRO A 611 0.55 13.39 -2.97
CA PRO A 611 -0.28 12.23 -3.28
C PRO A 611 -1.67 12.45 -2.67
N ALA A 612 -2.71 12.37 -3.50
CA ALA A 612 -3.90 11.67 -3.02
C ALA A 612 -3.48 10.22 -2.79
N GLN A 613 -3.96 9.57 -1.73
CA GLN A 613 -3.48 8.22 -1.39
C GLN A 613 -3.75 7.23 -2.53
N ASP A 614 -4.88 7.42 -3.22
CA ASP A 614 -5.22 6.79 -4.48
C ASP A 614 -5.10 7.83 -5.62
N GLN A 615 -4.31 7.53 -6.65
CA GLN A 615 -4.23 8.35 -7.87
C GLN A 615 -5.25 7.84 -8.89
N PHE A 616 -6.54 8.03 -8.56
CA PHE A 616 -7.68 7.55 -9.34
C PHE A 616 -7.59 7.93 -10.83
N ARG A 617 -7.90 6.95 -11.69
CA ARG A 617 -8.03 7.07 -13.15
C ARG A 617 -9.49 7.16 -13.53
N GLU A 618 -9.76 7.48 -14.80
CA GLU A 618 -11.12 7.50 -15.37
C GLU A 618 -11.83 6.15 -15.19
N ASP A 619 -11.07 5.04 -15.22
CA ASP A 619 -11.56 3.68 -14.96
C ASP A 619 -12.08 3.46 -13.52
N ASP A 620 -11.57 4.21 -12.53
CA ASP A 620 -11.95 4.10 -11.11
C ASP A 620 -13.21 4.91 -10.75
N PHE A 621 -13.73 5.71 -11.70
CA PHE A 621 -14.94 6.54 -11.56
C PHE A 621 -16.12 6.01 -12.39
N LEU A 622 -16.13 4.72 -12.75
CA LEU A 622 -17.29 4.08 -13.34
C LEU A 622 -18.33 3.80 -12.25
N ASP A 623 -19.52 4.42 -12.36
CA ASP A 623 -20.60 4.43 -11.37
C ASP A 623 -21.31 3.06 -11.17
N ASP A 624 -20.57 1.99 -10.86
CA ASP A 624 -21.13 0.78 -10.25
C ASP A 624 -21.26 0.99 -8.73
N GLU A 625 -22.28 1.76 -8.30
CA GLU A 625 -22.72 1.76 -6.89
C GLU A 625 -23.03 0.31 -6.47
N PRO A 626 -22.34 -0.25 -5.46
CA PRO A 626 -22.71 -1.57 -4.95
C PRO A 626 -24.06 -1.45 -4.25
N SER A 627 -25.10 -2.04 -4.86
CA SER A 627 -26.45 -2.12 -4.29
C SER A 627 -26.39 -2.83 -2.93
N ASP A 628 -26.51 -2.06 -1.85
CA ASP A 628 -26.46 -2.50 -0.44
C ASP A 628 -27.79 -3.18 -0.02
N ASP A 629 -28.42 -3.88 -0.99
CA ASP A 629 -29.75 -4.47 -0.93
C ASP A 629 -29.70 -6.02 -0.91
N GLU A 630 -28.53 -6.64 -1.04
CA GLU A 630 -28.39 -8.11 -0.92
C GLU A 630 -28.49 -8.56 0.56
N GLU A 631 -29.71 -8.54 1.09
CA GLU A 631 -30.09 -9.31 2.29
C GLU A 631 -29.75 -10.80 2.06
N TRP A 632 -28.59 -11.23 2.57
CA TRP A 632 -28.05 -12.57 2.36
C TRP A 632 -29.07 -13.66 2.72
N ASN A 633 -29.61 -14.31 1.70
CA ASN A 633 -30.81 -15.16 1.78
C ASN A 633 -30.59 -16.54 2.45
N GLY A 634 -29.42 -16.77 3.05
CA GLY A 634 -29.08 -17.98 3.79
C GLY A 634 -28.84 -19.22 2.93
N ARG A 635 -28.61 -19.07 1.61
CA ARG A 635 -28.40 -20.19 0.67
C ARG A 635 -27.34 -19.90 -0.40
N ASP A 636 -26.08 -19.91 0.02
CA ASP A 636 -24.97 -20.03 -0.92
C ASP A 636 -25.05 -21.39 -1.64
N GLN A 637 -24.84 -21.41 -2.96
CA GLN A 637 -24.80 -22.66 -3.71
C GLN A 637 -23.47 -23.36 -3.45
N GLN A 638 -23.51 -24.57 -2.88
CA GLN A 638 -22.32 -25.39 -2.70
C GLN A 638 -21.60 -25.62 -4.05
N PRO A 639 -20.33 -25.21 -4.20
CA PRO A 639 -19.49 -25.73 -5.27
C PRO A 639 -19.41 -27.25 -5.12
N ARG A 640 -19.46 -27.99 -6.25
CA ARG A 640 -19.27 -29.45 -6.21
C ARG A 640 -17.87 -29.75 -5.68
N SER A 641 -17.77 -30.60 -4.67
CA SER A 641 -16.52 -30.95 -3.99
C SER A 641 -15.41 -31.28 -5.00
N SER A 642 -14.31 -30.53 -4.91
CA SER A 642 -13.08 -30.70 -5.68
C SER A 642 -12.08 -31.63 -5.00
N GLY A 643 -12.36 -32.07 -3.77
CA GLY A 643 -11.40 -32.73 -2.88
C GLY A 643 -10.46 -31.79 -2.12
N TYR A 644 -10.62 -30.47 -2.27
CA TYR A 644 -9.80 -29.45 -1.58
C TYR A 644 -10.67 -28.45 -0.81
N ALA A 645 -10.08 -27.77 0.18
CA ALA A 645 -10.76 -26.83 1.07
C ALA A 645 -10.92 -25.39 0.51
N TRP A 646 -10.67 -25.19 -0.79
CA TRP A 646 -10.51 -23.88 -1.44
C TRP A 646 -11.35 -23.77 -2.72
#